data_AF-A0A803MQM0-F1
#
_entry.id   AF-A0A803MQM0-F1
#
_cell.length_a   1.000
_cell.length_b   1.000
_cell.length_c   1.000
_cell.angle_alpha   90.00
_cell.angle_beta   90.00
_cell.angle_gamma   90.00
#
_symmetry.space_group_name_H-M   'P 1'
#
loop_
_entity.id
_entity.type
_entity.pdbx_description
1 polymer ?
#
loop_
_entity_poly.entity_id
_entity_poly.type
_entity_poly.pdbx_seq_one_letter_code
_entity_poly.pdbx_strand_id
1 'polypeptide(L)'
;MAESIVASSVKWIGSILIQEANILFDVADQVRGLQQELEEMQQYLQDADKKHEKEELICVLIRQITKLAYDAEDVIDMYVLNAQAKSEESWIFRFACFMRSAPKMYEVGKHIYETREKVKNTIEKLNNYGLRKIHEVEGFRRLHHRRPERRSYYYDNFEFVVGLEKDMQKLLLEVLIGERNSHIKVLSIVGMGGCGKTTLARKLYNHPCTQKCFMNCMAWVSISQEWDTRHVLSEILRKVGGPVRRTKETSELHAKLNVEELMDKLYNILKENLYLVVLDDVWRKEALEQLLPALPWGSINSGSKIIITTRNQKIIQSHQNIQQNLYVRKPRPLSEEEGWDLLNKLALSRHKSCSTESFERLGKEMLKKCGGLPLAIVALAGILNTRESIGEWQQVSDTVRSRVMEGTYTDTCTSVQDLLALSYEDLPYDLKPCFLYLGVFPEDCQIAAGMLTRMWIAEGLVGTPNQEMSQEDVALQCLEELSHRFMIQVVPTNFKGAIKAFHLHDLLRDLCIKKSKEESFLQVYTAGSSDQDAIHASLLKIQPRRAALHSSITFPTQDSNLRSLVLLTKSSSLHNTYASKALDLRIVHQNFKLLRLLNLWGIKTASGNLRKLLTLDYRNIDSDNSVPIIIPNIFGKFVQLRHLFLPVHSPLRLEQLQLSCMSNLQILWGVRCNGGSDWFAREVPKLSTSLKKLKVIVTTEKDLKAAFNCPSLTSGRLHTFHCEWSDGVALQLANPIFSHNQYLHKLVLVGKLQVNRLSFILPPNLVILELKDSNLENEDPMVAAGALPHLKLLKLTNSFLGTVFSCKDDSFPMLEELYLASLPKLNIWEVQTGALPCLKKLVIIKCGMLHMFPLGLPFVTTLQQLECFGVPQEFVQKAEECGWSRQSLRLPHNFEAIIEQSDTPVDFSSISKLYEQLIAGGFLSNKTQASSPKYWVVKGNDIYYNSFMLYAPCLSLAECHPFKDISLDNCWEWSQIEESEGALITVGKLKSAPFSNKCFYVGGEFDAGNLSPEITYEIAFVIKVPLSASERCLKAARSYFSYAPGTSHAEELMLVDKQKDVWIELVVGEFMTSSASFDQTLYFRLAGIESGFEIRGVVIRAVQKSV
;
A
#
# COMPACT_ATOMS: atom_id res chain seq x y z
N MET A 1 13.99 -13.32 -24.85
CA MET A 1 14.36 -11.94 -24.45
C MET A 1 15.12 -11.25 -25.57
N ALA A 2 16.07 -11.95 -26.19
CA ALA A 2 16.81 -11.47 -27.35
C ALA A 2 15.91 -10.91 -28.47
N GLU A 3 14.77 -11.57 -28.75
CA GLU A 3 13.80 -11.10 -29.76
C GLU A 3 13.39 -9.64 -29.52
N SER A 4 12.94 -9.30 -28.31
CA SER A 4 12.53 -7.93 -27.98
C SER A 4 13.68 -6.92 -28.07
N ILE A 5 14.90 -7.33 -27.69
CA ILE A 5 16.10 -6.48 -27.82
C ILE A 5 16.41 -6.19 -29.30
N VAL A 6 16.37 -7.21 -30.15
CA VAL A 6 16.60 -7.06 -31.60
C VAL A 6 15.48 -6.23 -32.23
N ALA A 7 14.23 -6.51 -31.91
CA ALA A 7 13.07 -5.74 -32.38
C ALA A 7 13.17 -4.26 -31.99
N SER A 8 13.58 -3.99 -30.75
CA SER A 8 13.81 -2.63 -30.26
C SER A 8 14.95 -1.94 -31.01
N SER A 9 16.05 -2.67 -31.26
CA SER A 9 17.20 -2.17 -32.02
C SER A 9 16.81 -1.85 -33.47
N VAL A 10 16.07 -2.73 -34.15
CA VAL A 10 15.55 -2.52 -35.52
C VAL A 10 14.70 -1.26 -35.59
N LYS A 11 13.70 -1.13 -34.71
CA LYS A 11 12.81 0.04 -34.66
C LYS A 11 13.60 1.31 -34.36
N TRP A 12 14.55 1.24 -33.45
CA TRP A 12 15.42 2.35 -33.10
C TRP A 12 16.29 2.78 -34.29
N ILE A 13 16.91 1.86 -35.02
CA ILE A 13 17.70 2.17 -36.24
C ILE A 13 16.79 2.87 -37.27
N GLY A 14 15.59 2.34 -37.51
CA GLY A 14 14.62 2.95 -38.41
C GLY A 14 14.25 4.39 -38.00
N SER A 15 14.05 4.63 -36.70
CA SER A 15 13.77 5.98 -36.18
C SER A 15 14.94 6.94 -36.35
N ILE A 16 16.18 6.47 -36.16
CA ILE A 16 17.40 7.26 -36.33
C ILE A 16 17.64 7.61 -37.80
N LEU A 17 17.38 6.68 -38.73
CA LEU A 17 17.45 6.95 -40.17
C LEU A 17 16.52 8.09 -40.61
N ILE A 18 15.42 8.31 -39.89
CA ILE A 18 14.48 9.41 -40.13
C ILE A 18 14.95 10.68 -39.41
N GLN A 19 15.21 10.59 -38.10
CA GLN A 19 15.49 11.76 -37.25
C GLN A 19 16.85 12.41 -37.56
N GLU A 20 17.85 11.60 -37.91
CA GLU A 20 19.23 12.03 -38.13
C GLU A 20 19.64 11.83 -39.61
N ALA A 21 18.67 11.84 -40.54
CA ALA A 21 18.87 11.58 -41.96
C ALA A 21 20.00 12.43 -42.58
N ASN A 22 20.09 13.71 -42.19
CA ASN A 22 21.13 14.63 -42.65
C ASN A 22 22.54 14.26 -42.16
N ILE A 23 22.64 13.64 -40.99
CA ILE A 23 23.91 13.21 -40.40
C ILE A 23 24.36 11.88 -41.00
N LEU A 24 23.41 10.99 -41.27
CA LEU A 24 23.68 9.64 -41.75
C LEU A 24 23.75 9.52 -43.27
N PHE A 25 23.60 10.61 -44.02
CA PHE A 25 23.47 10.59 -45.48
C PHE A 25 24.52 9.70 -46.18
N ASP A 26 25.79 9.79 -45.81
CA ASP A 26 26.90 9.05 -46.43
C ASP A 26 26.95 7.56 -46.06
N VAL A 27 26.29 7.15 -44.97
CA VAL A 27 26.26 5.77 -44.47
C VAL A 27 24.84 5.19 -44.44
N ALA A 28 23.86 5.91 -44.98
CA ALA A 28 22.44 5.58 -44.87
C ALA A 28 22.13 4.18 -45.42
N ASP A 29 22.74 3.82 -46.55
CA ASP A 29 22.56 2.49 -47.16
C ASP A 29 23.21 1.37 -46.34
N GLN A 30 24.34 1.64 -45.67
CA GLN A 30 24.99 0.67 -44.78
C GLN A 30 24.14 0.44 -43.52
N VAL A 31 23.63 1.52 -42.92
CA VAL A 31 22.76 1.47 -41.74
C VAL A 31 21.42 0.80 -42.09
N ARG A 32 20.83 1.08 -43.25
CA ARG A 32 19.63 0.40 -43.74
C ARG A 32 19.88 -1.08 -44.00
N GLY A 33 21.05 -1.44 -44.56
CA GLY A 33 21.45 -2.84 -44.72
C GLY A 33 21.57 -3.58 -43.38
N LEU A 34 22.15 -2.94 -42.36
CA LEU A 34 22.24 -3.50 -41.01
C LEU A 34 20.84 -3.67 -40.37
N GLN A 35 19.93 -2.71 -40.57
CA GLN A 35 18.54 -2.83 -40.14
C GLN A 35 17.87 -4.07 -40.73
N GLN A 36 17.97 -4.27 -42.05
CA GLN A 36 17.36 -5.40 -42.76
C GLN A 36 17.91 -6.74 -42.28
N GLU A 37 19.20 -6.82 -41.96
CA GLU A 37 19.81 -8.07 -41.49
C GLU A 37 19.44 -8.39 -40.04
N LEU A 38 19.25 -7.37 -39.19
CA LEU A 38 18.69 -7.55 -37.85
C LEU A 38 17.20 -7.95 -37.92
N GLU A 39 16.43 -7.41 -38.86
CA GLU A 39 15.05 -7.84 -39.15
C GLU A 39 15.02 -9.32 -39.57
N GLU A 40 15.94 -9.76 -40.41
CA GLU A 40 16.06 -11.16 -40.78
C GLU A 40 16.43 -12.05 -39.57
N MET A 41 17.38 -11.64 -38.72
CA MET A 41 17.70 -12.35 -37.48
C MET A 41 16.50 -12.49 -36.55
N GLN A 42 15.70 -11.43 -36.42
CA GLN A 42 14.53 -11.40 -35.54
C GLN A 42 13.56 -12.56 -35.84
N GLN A 43 13.41 -12.94 -37.12
CA GLN A 43 12.52 -14.02 -37.57
C GLN A 43 12.91 -15.41 -37.04
N TYR A 44 14.16 -15.60 -36.62
CA TYR A 44 14.65 -16.87 -36.06
C TYR A 44 14.60 -16.93 -34.53
N LEU A 45 14.59 -15.77 -33.86
CA LEU A 45 14.75 -15.69 -32.41
C LEU A 45 13.58 -16.31 -31.64
N GLN A 46 12.37 -16.31 -32.21
CA GLN A 46 11.21 -16.95 -31.58
C GLN A 46 11.30 -18.48 -31.56
N ASP A 47 11.84 -19.12 -32.62
CA ASP A 47 12.08 -20.57 -32.65
C ASP A 47 13.29 -20.94 -31.78
N ALA A 48 14.34 -20.10 -31.80
CA ALA A 48 15.52 -20.26 -30.96
C ALA A 48 15.18 -20.19 -29.47
N ASP A 49 14.39 -19.19 -29.04
CA ASP A 49 13.93 -19.04 -27.65
C ASP A 49 12.99 -20.20 -27.21
N LYS A 50 12.39 -20.99 -28.12
CA LYS A 50 11.63 -22.20 -27.74
C LYS A 50 12.51 -23.44 -27.55
N LYS A 51 13.67 -23.48 -28.21
CA LYS A 51 14.61 -24.62 -28.21
C LYS A 51 15.80 -24.43 -27.28
N HIS A 52 16.03 -23.21 -26.78
CA HIS A 52 17.23 -22.83 -26.01
C HIS A 52 17.49 -23.67 -24.75
N GLU A 53 16.47 -24.23 -24.10
CA GLU A 53 16.65 -25.07 -22.90
C GLU A 53 17.28 -26.44 -23.16
N LYS A 54 17.28 -26.90 -24.42
CA LYS A 54 17.73 -28.27 -24.77
C LYS A 54 19.12 -28.30 -25.39
N GLU A 55 19.62 -27.18 -25.91
CA GLU A 55 20.88 -27.11 -26.65
C GLU A 55 21.70 -25.89 -26.25
N GLU A 56 22.83 -26.14 -25.57
CA GLU A 56 23.76 -25.09 -25.09
C GLU A 56 24.30 -24.22 -26.24
N LEU A 57 24.43 -24.79 -27.44
CA LEU A 57 24.84 -24.07 -28.65
C LEU A 57 23.86 -22.96 -29.04
N ILE A 58 22.55 -23.21 -28.94
CA ILE A 58 21.50 -22.21 -29.22
C ILE A 58 21.59 -21.05 -28.22
N CYS A 59 21.86 -21.34 -26.95
CA CYS A 59 22.08 -20.31 -25.93
C CYS A 59 23.28 -19.40 -26.27
N VAL A 60 24.39 -19.97 -26.75
CA VAL A 60 25.56 -19.19 -27.18
C VAL A 60 25.22 -18.30 -28.39
N LEU A 61 24.45 -18.82 -29.35
CA LEU A 61 23.99 -18.07 -30.52
C LEU A 61 23.07 -16.89 -30.14
N ILE A 62 22.08 -17.11 -29.26
CA ILE A 62 21.16 -16.06 -28.79
C ILE A 62 21.93 -14.91 -28.10
N ARG A 63 22.94 -15.25 -27.29
CA ARG A 63 23.82 -14.26 -26.65
C ARG A 63 24.63 -13.47 -27.67
N GLN A 64 25.16 -14.13 -28.70
CA GLN A 64 25.88 -13.46 -29.80
C GLN A 64 24.97 -12.50 -30.57
N ILE A 65 23.74 -12.90 -30.90
CA ILE A 65 22.77 -12.06 -31.61
C ILE A 65 22.42 -10.82 -30.78
N THR A 66 22.14 -11.02 -29.49
CA THR A 66 21.84 -9.92 -28.56
C THR A 66 23.00 -8.94 -28.50
N LYS A 67 24.23 -9.44 -28.42
CA LYS A 67 25.44 -8.61 -28.47
C LYS A 67 25.60 -7.88 -29.80
N LEU A 68 25.31 -8.49 -30.94
CA LEU A 68 25.43 -7.84 -32.24
C LEU A 68 24.41 -6.72 -32.43
N ALA A 69 23.16 -6.91 -32.01
CA ALA A 69 22.15 -5.86 -32.01
C ALA A 69 22.58 -4.69 -31.13
N TYR A 70 23.18 -5.01 -29.98
CA TYR A 70 23.81 -4.04 -29.12
C TYR A 70 24.96 -3.30 -29.83
N ASP A 71 25.98 -4.00 -30.30
CA ASP A 71 27.14 -3.40 -30.98
C ASP A 71 26.70 -2.47 -32.14
N ALA A 72 25.68 -2.88 -32.91
CA ALA A 72 25.06 -2.05 -33.96
C ALA A 72 24.55 -0.69 -33.44
N GLU A 73 23.78 -0.71 -32.35
CA GLU A 73 23.28 0.53 -31.76
C GLU A 73 24.40 1.43 -31.23
N ASP A 74 25.42 0.86 -30.59
CA ASP A 74 26.52 1.63 -30.01
C ASP A 74 27.37 2.29 -31.10
N VAL A 75 27.63 1.56 -32.20
CA VAL A 75 28.37 2.09 -33.35
C VAL A 75 27.62 3.26 -34.00
N ILE A 76 26.30 3.13 -34.20
CA ILE A 76 25.45 4.19 -34.75
C ILE A 76 25.37 5.38 -33.79
N ASP A 77 25.14 5.16 -32.49
CA ASP A 77 25.08 6.23 -31.50
C ASP A 77 26.40 7.00 -31.40
N MET A 78 27.54 6.29 -31.42
CA MET A 78 28.87 6.88 -31.43
C MET A 78 29.13 7.69 -32.71
N TYR A 79 28.65 7.23 -33.86
CA TYR A 79 28.71 7.99 -35.12
C TYR A 79 27.97 9.33 -34.99
N VAL A 80 26.70 9.27 -34.57
CA VAL A 80 25.84 10.46 -34.40
C VAL A 80 26.46 11.44 -33.40
N LEU A 81 26.96 10.95 -32.26
CA LEU A 81 27.64 11.77 -31.25
C LEU A 81 28.86 12.51 -31.81
N ASN A 82 29.72 11.80 -32.57
CA ASN A 82 30.93 12.37 -33.15
C ASN A 82 30.62 13.42 -34.24
N ALA A 83 29.56 13.19 -35.03
CA ALA A 83 29.11 14.15 -36.04
C ALA A 83 28.51 15.41 -35.41
N GLN A 84 27.66 15.26 -34.39
CA GLN A 84 27.01 16.38 -33.69
C GLN A 84 28.01 17.26 -32.91
N ALA A 85 29.08 16.68 -32.36
CA ALA A 85 30.11 17.43 -31.61
C ALA A 85 30.88 18.45 -32.46
N LYS A 86 30.82 18.36 -33.80
CA LYS A 86 31.58 19.20 -34.74
C LYS A 86 30.70 20.16 -35.55
N SER A 87 29.39 20.18 -35.28
CA SER A 87 28.37 20.98 -35.98
C SER A 87 28.22 22.42 -35.45
N GLU A 88 29.06 22.87 -34.52
CA GLU A 88 29.01 24.23 -33.95
C GLU A 88 29.72 25.30 -34.82
N GLU A 89 30.17 24.97 -36.03
CA GLU A 89 30.80 25.91 -37.00
C GLU A 89 30.03 26.01 -38.34
N SER A 90 30.20 27.17 -39.01
CA SER A 90 29.52 27.60 -40.24
C SER A 90 29.59 26.59 -41.41
N TRP A 91 28.60 26.61 -42.31
CA TRP A 91 28.40 25.59 -43.36
C TRP A 91 29.58 25.37 -44.31
N ILE A 92 30.44 26.38 -44.52
CA ILE A 92 31.63 26.32 -45.39
C ILE A 92 32.75 25.51 -44.71
N PHE A 93 32.82 25.54 -43.38
CA PHE A 93 33.77 24.75 -42.59
C PHE A 93 33.34 23.28 -42.45
N ARG A 94 32.04 22.96 -42.58
CA ARG A 94 31.56 21.56 -42.62
C ARG A 94 32.18 20.77 -43.78
N PHE A 95 32.28 21.38 -44.98
CA PHE A 95 32.90 20.76 -46.16
C PHE A 95 34.44 20.66 -46.04
N ALA A 96 35.10 21.62 -45.40
CA ALA A 96 36.55 21.59 -45.17
C ALA A 96 36.98 20.62 -44.05
N CYS A 97 36.18 20.50 -42.97
CA CYS A 97 36.38 19.53 -41.89
C CYS A 97 36.03 18.08 -42.33
N PHE A 98 35.14 17.92 -43.30
CA PHE A 98 34.78 16.66 -43.94
C PHE A 98 36.01 15.98 -44.60
N MET A 99 36.79 16.75 -45.37
CA MET A 99 38.04 16.25 -46.00
C MET A 99 39.15 15.91 -44.99
N ARG A 100 39.12 16.48 -43.78
CA ARG A 100 40.09 16.23 -42.70
C ARG A 100 39.69 15.08 -41.75
N SER A 101 38.45 14.59 -41.82
CA SER A 101 37.88 13.61 -40.87
C SER A 101 37.54 12.25 -41.48
N ALA A 102 37.78 12.07 -42.79
CA ALA A 102 37.55 10.82 -43.53
C ALA A 102 38.09 9.54 -42.83
N PRO A 103 39.24 9.53 -42.14
CA PRO A 103 39.77 8.30 -41.52
C PRO A 103 38.90 7.75 -40.38
N LYS A 104 38.34 8.61 -39.51
CA LYS A 104 37.47 8.18 -38.39
C LYS A 104 36.06 7.82 -38.84
N MET A 105 35.54 8.50 -39.87
CA MET A 105 34.26 8.15 -40.50
C MET A 105 34.38 6.81 -41.25
N TYR A 106 35.49 6.59 -41.95
CA TYR A 106 35.85 5.30 -42.55
C TYR A 106 35.99 4.21 -41.48
N GLU A 107 36.63 4.50 -40.35
CA GLU A 107 36.77 3.56 -39.23
C GLU A 107 35.40 3.15 -38.66
N VAL A 108 34.47 4.09 -38.46
CA VAL A 108 33.12 3.76 -37.99
C VAL A 108 32.31 3.01 -39.06
N GLY A 109 32.36 3.43 -40.33
CA GLY A 109 31.77 2.69 -41.45
C GLY A 109 32.34 1.27 -41.59
N LYS A 110 33.63 1.09 -41.30
CA LYS A 110 34.27 -0.23 -41.22
C LYS A 110 33.72 -1.06 -40.06
N HIS A 111 33.52 -0.48 -38.87
CA HIS A 111 32.87 -1.18 -37.75
C HIS A 111 31.42 -1.57 -38.07
N ILE A 112 30.66 -0.73 -38.80
CA ILE A 112 29.32 -1.07 -39.30
C ILE A 112 29.42 -2.28 -40.24
N TYR A 113 30.36 -2.27 -41.19
CA TYR A 113 30.58 -3.37 -42.12
C TYR A 113 31.01 -4.67 -41.41
N GLU A 114 31.95 -4.60 -40.46
CA GLU A 114 32.40 -5.77 -39.67
C GLU A 114 31.27 -6.34 -38.81
N THR A 115 30.42 -5.48 -38.22
CA THR A 115 29.24 -5.92 -37.46
C THR A 115 28.24 -6.63 -38.38
N ARG A 116 28.01 -6.05 -39.57
CA ARG A 116 27.18 -6.62 -40.63
C ARG A 116 27.66 -8.02 -41.06
N GLU A 117 28.95 -8.21 -41.29
CA GLU A 117 29.50 -9.54 -41.61
C GLU A 117 29.29 -10.55 -40.47
N LYS A 118 29.50 -10.14 -39.22
CA LYS A 118 29.25 -11.02 -38.06
C LYS A 118 27.77 -11.40 -37.96
N VAL A 119 26.87 -10.48 -38.28
CA VAL A 119 25.41 -10.73 -38.37
C VAL A 119 25.13 -11.79 -39.44
N LYS A 120 25.59 -11.60 -40.69
CA LYS A 120 25.40 -12.59 -41.76
C LYS A 120 25.93 -13.99 -41.43
N ASN A 121 27.16 -14.07 -40.93
CA ASN A 121 27.77 -15.34 -40.52
C ASN A 121 26.98 -16.05 -39.42
N THR A 122 26.29 -15.29 -38.56
CA THR A 122 25.44 -15.84 -37.51
C THR A 122 24.11 -16.35 -38.08
N ILE A 123 23.50 -15.63 -39.05
CA ILE A 123 22.30 -16.09 -39.78
C ILE A 123 22.57 -17.42 -40.49
N GLU A 124 23.72 -17.55 -41.15
CA GLU A 124 24.12 -18.81 -41.80
C GLU A 124 24.22 -19.97 -40.82
N LYS A 125 24.80 -19.74 -39.63
CA LYS A 125 24.83 -20.74 -38.56
C LYS A 125 23.42 -21.13 -38.11
N LEU A 126 22.52 -20.16 -37.88
CA LEU A 126 21.13 -20.43 -37.48
C LEU A 126 20.39 -21.32 -38.49
N ASN A 127 20.61 -21.07 -39.79
CA ASN A 127 20.07 -21.91 -40.86
C ASN A 127 20.62 -23.34 -40.81
N ASN A 128 21.92 -23.51 -40.57
CA ASN A 128 22.57 -24.82 -40.47
C ASN A 128 22.08 -25.65 -39.27
N TYR A 129 21.60 -25.00 -38.20
CA TYR A 129 20.99 -25.64 -37.03
C TYR A 129 19.49 -25.96 -37.20
N GLY A 130 18.90 -25.75 -38.39
CA GLY A 130 17.53 -26.15 -38.69
C GLY A 130 16.45 -25.33 -37.97
N LEU A 131 16.77 -24.08 -37.57
CA LEU A 131 15.80 -23.14 -37.02
C LEU A 131 14.87 -22.64 -38.12
N ARG A 132 13.56 -22.58 -37.81
CA ARG A 132 12.56 -22.13 -38.78
C ARG A 132 12.36 -20.62 -38.66
N LYS A 133 12.29 -19.93 -39.81
CA LYS A 133 11.80 -18.55 -39.87
C LYS A 133 10.33 -18.55 -39.46
N ILE A 134 10.02 -17.94 -38.33
CA ILE A 134 8.63 -17.71 -37.92
C ILE A 134 8.25 -16.33 -38.44
N HIS A 135 7.41 -16.30 -39.49
CA HIS A 135 6.78 -15.06 -39.93
C HIS A 135 5.68 -14.73 -38.92
N GLU A 136 5.73 -13.52 -38.37
CA GLU A 136 4.81 -12.95 -37.36
C GLU A 136 3.63 -13.84 -36.96
N VAL A 137 3.73 -14.48 -35.80
CA VAL A 137 2.55 -14.90 -35.05
C VAL A 137 2.15 -13.72 -34.16
N GLU A 138 0.86 -13.39 -34.19
CA GLU A 138 0.14 -12.21 -33.66
C GLU A 138 0.31 -11.87 -32.15
N GLY A 139 1.42 -12.20 -31.52
CA GLY A 139 1.66 -11.93 -30.09
C GLY A 139 1.59 -10.44 -29.75
N PHE A 140 2.05 -9.57 -30.65
CA PHE A 140 2.07 -8.12 -30.45
C PHE A 140 0.69 -7.46 -30.58
N ARG A 141 -0.26 -8.03 -31.35
CA ARG A 141 -1.63 -7.47 -31.45
C ARG A 141 -2.47 -7.69 -30.19
N ARG A 142 -2.16 -8.68 -29.35
CA ARG A 142 -2.97 -8.99 -28.15
C ARG A 142 -2.79 -7.99 -27.02
N LEU A 143 -1.61 -7.38 -26.84
CA LEU A 143 -1.40 -6.31 -25.85
C LEU A 143 -2.06 -4.99 -26.27
N HIS A 144 -2.11 -4.69 -27.57
CA HIS A 144 -2.67 -3.43 -28.08
C HIS A 144 -4.20 -3.39 -28.23
N HIS A 145 -4.88 -4.54 -28.23
CA HIS A 145 -6.35 -4.59 -28.33
C HIS A 145 -7.08 -4.81 -27.00
N ARG A 146 -6.38 -5.12 -25.91
CA ARG A 146 -6.96 -5.05 -24.57
C ARG A 146 -6.71 -3.67 -23.98
N ARG A 147 -7.63 -2.74 -24.20
CA ARG A 147 -7.79 -1.65 -23.22
C ARG A 147 -7.99 -2.33 -21.87
N PRO A 148 -7.13 -2.12 -20.85
CA PRO A 148 -7.55 -2.38 -19.50
C PRO A 148 -8.70 -1.39 -19.26
N GLU A 149 -9.94 -1.83 -19.33
CA GLU A 149 -11.04 -1.11 -18.67
C GLU A 149 -10.51 -0.69 -17.32
N ARG A 150 -10.44 0.60 -16.98
CA ARG A 150 -9.77 1.12 -15.78
C ARG A 150 -10.10 0.24 -14.57
N ARG A 151 -9.21 -0.71 -14.27
CA ARG A 151 -9.52 -1.81 -13.36
C ARG A 151 -9.35 -1.29 -11.95
N SER A 152 -10.30 -1.58 -11.09
CA SER A 152 -10.16 -1.22 -9.68
C SER A 152 -9.13 -2.15 -9.04
N TYR A 153 -7.90 -1.68 -8.87
CA TYR A 153 -6.85 -2.37 -8.13
C TYR A 153 -7.18 -2.34 -6.64
N TYR A 154 -8.10 -3.21 -6.20
CA TYR A 154 -8.22 -3.58 -4.79
C TYR A 154 -7.35 -4.82 -4.59
N TYR A 155 -6.06 -4.60 -4.38
CA TYR A 155 -5.22 -5.60 -3.72
C TYR A 155 -4.98 -5.06 -2.32
N ASP A 156 -5.95 -5.27 -1.43
CA ASP A 156 -5.59 -5.27 -0.03
C ASP A 156 -4.74 -6.53 0.21
N ASN A 157 -3.53 -6.37 0.72
CA ASN A 157 -2.61 -7.48 0.98
C ASN A 157 -3.20 -8.53 1.94
N PHE A 158 -4.35 -8.23 2.55
CA PHE A 158 -5.05 -9.09 3.49
C PHE A 158 -6.22 -9.89 2.92
N GLU A 159 -6.71 -9.60 1.71
CA GLU A 159 -7.89 -10.27 1.12
C GLU A 159 -7.58 -11.70 0.62
N PHE A 160 -6.32 -11.97 0.28
CA PHE A 160 -5.84 -13.26 -0.25
C PHE A 160 -5.06 -14.11 0.77
N VAL A 161 -5.16 -13.81 2.07
CA VAL A 161 -4.48 -14.60 3.11
C VAL A 161 -5.39 -15.74 3.57
N VAL A 162 -4.84 -16.96 3.65
CA VAL A 162 -5.59 -18.18 4.01
C VAL A 162 -4.83 -19.01 5.04
N GLY A 163 -5.56 -19.76 5.88
CA GLY A 163 -5.00 -20.83 6.74
C GLY A 163 -4.18 -20.36 7.94
N LEU A 164 -4.23 -19.07 8.28
CA LEU A 164 -3.47 -18.46 9.39
C LEU A 164 -4.29 -18.24 10.66
N GLU A 165 -5.60 -18.49 10.64
CA GLU A 165 -6.55 -18.12 11.70
C GLU A 165 -6.17 -18.75 13.05
N LYS A 166 -5.90 -20.07 13.04
CA LYS A 166 -5.49 -20.82 14.24
C LYS A 166 -4.13 -20.35 14.77
N ASP A 167 -3.18 -20.08 13.87
CA ASP A 167 -1.86 -19.58 14.23
C ASP A 167 -1.92 -18.19 14.84
N MET A 168 -2.77 -17.32 14.27
CA MET A 168 -3.02 -15.97 14.76
C MET A 168 -3.62 -15.99 16.17
N GLN A 169 -4.70 -16.75 16.38
CA GLN A 169 -5.33 -16.88 17.70
C GLN A 169 -4.32 -17.33 18.75
N LYS A 170 -3.54 -18.37 18.44
CA LYS A 170 -2.52 -18.90 19.35
C LYS A 170 -1.43 -17.88 19.67
N LEU A 171 -0.82 -17.27 18.66
CA LEU A 171 0.30 -16.33 18.85
C LEU A 171 -0.15 -15.02 19.51
N LEU A 172 -1.38 -14.56 19.25
CA LEU A 172 -1.91 -13.37 19.91
C LEU A 172 -2.22 -13.64 21.39
N LEU A 173 -3.01 -14.68 21.68
CA LEU A 173 -3.49 -14.97 23.03
C LEU A 173 -2.40 -15.56 23.93
N GLU A 174 -1.53 -16.41 23.41
CA GLU A 174 -0.58 -17.16 24.24
C GLU A 174 0.83 -16.53 24.28
N VAL A 175 1.19 -15.70 23.29
CA VAL A 175 2.57 -15.20 23.14
C VAL A 175 2.68 -13.67 23.24
N LEU A 176 1.80 -12.93 22.55
CA LEU A 176 1.90 -11.47 22.47
C LEU A 176 1.13 -10.74 23.60
N ILE A 177 -0.12 -11.12 23.87
CA ILE A 177 -1.06 -10.31 24.68
C ILE A 177 -1.48 -10.98 26.00
N GLY A 178 -1.42 -12.31 26.10
CA GLY A 178 -1.92 -13.04 27.28
C GLY A 178 -1.09 -12.85 28.55
N GLU A 179 -1.77 -12.73 29.69
CA GLU A 179 -1.19 -12.63 31.04
C GLU A 179 -0.42 -13.89 31.46
N ARG A 180 -0.76 -15.05 30.89
CA ARG A 180 -0.24 -16.37 31.28
C ARG A 180 1.25 -16.56 30.99
N ASN A 181 1.89 -15.75 30.14
CA ASN A 181 3.27 -15.95 29.68
C ASN A 181 4.11 -14.64 29.67
N SER A 182 4.19 -13.95 30.81
CA SER A 182 5.06 -12.76 31.01
C SER A 182 6.57 -13.05 30.85
N HIS A 183 6.97 -14.32 30.81
CA HIS A 183 8.36 -14.74 30.60
C HIS A 183 8.78 -14.76 29.13
N ILE A 184 7.85 -14.91 28.17
CA ILE A 184 8.20 -14.93 26.74
C ILE A 184 8.44 -13.51 26.25
N LYS A 185 9.65 -13.19 25.80
CA LYS A 185 10.03 -11.86 25.30
C LYS A 185 10.35 -11.84 23.81
N VAL A 186 10.70 -12.99 23.24
CA VAL A 186 11.08 -13.11 21.82
C VAL A 186 10.21 -14.15 21.13
N LEU A 187 9.52 -13.75 20.06
CA LEU A 187 8.83 -14.63 19.13
C LEU A 187 9.68 -14.78 17.86
N SER A 188 10.18 -15.98 17.62
CA SER A 188 10.88 -16.30 16.38
C SER A 188 9.99 -17.05 15.41
N ILE A 189 9.89 -16.56 14.17
CA ILE A 189 9.18 -17.22 13.07
C ILE A 189 10.21 -17.75 12.06
N VAL A 190 10.36 -19.08 11.99
CA VAL A 190 11.43 -19.75 11.23
C VAL A 190 10.85 -20.61 10.11
N GLY A 191 11.42 -20.52 8.91
CA GLY A 191 10.98 -21.32 7.76
C GLY A 191 11.63 -20.91 6.44
N MET A 192 11.47 -21.75 5.42
CA MET A 192 12.05 -21.55 4.08
C MET A 192 11.57 -20.25 3.41
N GLY A 193 12.27 -19.79 2.37
CA GLY A 193 11.80 -18.69 1.53
C GLY A 193 10.41 -18.99 0.94
N GLY A 194 9.52 -17.99 0.88
CA GLY A 194 8.19 -18.14 0.30
C GLY A 194 7.13 -18.85 1.16
N CYS A 195 7.44 -19.28 2.39
CA CYS A 195 6.47 -19.95 3.28
C CYS A 195 5.53 -19.02 4.06
N GLY A 196 5.61 -17.69 3.87
CA GLY A 196 4.70 -16.73 4.51
C GLY A 196 5.11 -16.20 5.90
N LYS A 197 6.39 -16.31 6.30
CA LYS A 197 6.89 -15.78 7.59
C LYS A 197 6.55 -14.30 7.81
N THR A 198 6.95 -13.47 6.85
CA THR A 198 6.71 -12.01 6.85
C THR A 198 5.21 -11.71 6.84
N THR A 199 4.41 -12.50 6.11
CA THR A 199 2.94 -12.38 6.10
C THR A 199 2.33 -12.65 7.48
N LEU A 200 2.77 -13.71 8.17
CA LEU A 200 2.32 -14.03 9.53
C LEU A 200 2.74 -12.95 10.52
N ALA A 201 4.01 -12.52 10.49
CA ALA A 201 4.49 -11.42 11.33
C ALA A 201 3.69 -10.13 11.08
N ARG A 202 3.35 -9.84 9.82
CA ARG A 202 2.63 -8.63 9.42
C ARG A 202 1.17 -8.66 9.86
N LYS A 203 0.51 -9.82 9.79
CA LYS A 203 -0.81 -10.03 10.38
C LYS A 203 -0.78 -9.83 11.90
N LEU A 204 0.23 -10.35 12.60
CA LEU A 204 0.37 -10.15 14.06
C LEU A 204 0.62 -8.70 14.43
N TYR A 205 1.52 -8.03 13.71
CA TYR A 205 1.87 -6.63 13.95
C TYR A 205 0.68 -5.70 13.71
N ASN A 206 -0.06 -5.90 12.62
CA ASN A 206 -1.23 -5.08 12.28
C ASN A 206 -2.53 -5.52 12.96
N HIS A 207 -2.49 -6.57 13.79
CA HIS A 207 -3.69 -7.04 14.48
C HIS A 207 -4.23 -5.96 15.42
N PRO A 208 -5.55 -5.68 15.46
CA PRO A 208 -6.12 -4.62 16.28
C PRO A 208 -5.71 -4.70 17.75
N CYS A 209 -5.70 -5.90 18.34
CA CYS A 209 -5.27 -6.09 19.73
C CYS A 209 -3.78 -5.77 19.92
N THR A 210 -2.91 -6.16 18.98
CA THR A 210 -1.48 -5.83 19.05
C THR A 210 -1.26 -4.33 18.93
N GLN A 211 -1.93 -3.70 17.96
CA GLN A 211 -1.87 -2.25 17.76
C GLN A 211 -2.33 -1.50 19.02
N LYS A 212 -3.40 -1.97 19.68
CA LYS A 212 -3.90 -1.41 20.95
C LYS A 212 -2.88 -1.56 22.08
N CYS A 213 -2.32 -2.75 22.27
CA CYS A 213 -1.39 -3.03 23.37
C CYS A 213 -0.08 -2.24 23.27
N PHE A 214 0.45 -2.04 22.06
CA PHE A 214 1.78 -1.45 21.85
C PHE A 214 1.74 -0.05 21.20
N MET A 215 0.58 0.58 21.07
CA MET A 215 0.32 1.80 20.28
C MET A 215 1.38 2.92 20.41
N ASN A 216 1.95 3.10 21.59
CA ASN A 216 2.90 4.18 21.88
C ASN A 216 4.35 3.86 21.43
N CYS A 217 4.68 2.59 21.14
CA CYS A 217 6.06 2.16 20.94
C CYS A 217 6.13 0.89 20.05
N MET A 218 5.94 1.04 18.74
CA MET A 218 6.09 -0.05 17.77
C MET A 218 7.11 0.28 16.68
N ALA A 219 7.91 -0.70 16.29
CA ALA A 219 8.77 -0.63 15.13
C ALA A 219 8.79 -1.94 14.34
N TRP A 220 8.81 -1.84 13.02
CA TRP A 220 9.10 -2.94 12.12
C TRP A 220 10.30 -2.55 11.29
N VAL A 221 11.36 -3.34 11.25
CA VAL A 221 12.55 -3.07 10.42
C VAL A 221 12.97 -4.35 9.70
N SER A 222 13.30 -4.25 8.41
CA SER A 222 13.87 -5.37 7.65
C SER A 222 15.39 -5.36 7.75
N ILE A 223 15.99 -6.53 7.89
CA ILE A 223 17.43 -6.73 7.99
C ILE A 223 17.89 -7.49 6.74
N SER A 224 18.47 -6.78 5.78
CA SER A 224 19.03 -7.42 4.59
C SER A 224 20.28 -8.24 4.88
N GLN A 225 20.71 -9.07 3.91
CA GLN A 225 21.92 -9.89 4.01
C GLN A 225 23.18 -9.08 4.35
N GLU A 226 23.28 -7.89 3.78
CA GLU A 226 24.21 -6.83 4.15
C GLU A 226 23.42 -5.78 4.94
N TRP A 227 23.76 -5.54 6.22
CA TRP A 227 23.08 -4.55 7.07
C TRP A 227 24.05 -3.49 7.60
N ASP A 228 23.53 -2.30 7.86
CA ASP A 228 24.21 -1.25 8.62
C ASP A 228 23.50 -1.07 9.96
N THR A 229 24.18 -1.44 11.04
CA THR A 229 23.69 -1.36 12.43
C THR A 229 23.22 0.05 12.78
N ARG A 230 23.94 1.08 12.35
CA ARG A 230 23.54 2.47 12.61
C ARG A 230 22.22 2.81 11.93
N HIS A 231 22.06 2.39 10.68
CA HIS A 231 20.84 2.62 9.92
C HIS A 231 19.64 1.92 10.56
N VAL A 232 19.79 0.64 10.91
CA VAL A 232 18.75 -0.16 11.57
C VAL A 232 18.33 0.49 12.90
N LEU A 233 19.29 0.84 13.76
CA LEU A 233 19.00 1.50 15.04
C LEU A 233 18.30 2.85 14.86
N SER A 234 18.75 3.66 13.89
CA SER A 234 18.12 4.94 13.57
C SER A 234 16.69 4.76 13.06
N GLU A 235 16.43 3.71 12.27
CA GLU A 235 15.10 3.41 11.77
C GLU A 235 14.15 2.97 12.88
N ILE A 236 14.62 2.10 13.79
CA ILE A 236 13.85 1.73 14.98
C ILE A 236 13.53 2.99 15.77
N LEU A 237 14.54 3.79 16.13
CA LEU A 237 14.39 5.02 16.90
C LEU A 237 13.38 5.99 16.28
N ARG A 238 13.42 6.17 14.95
CA ARG A 238 12.46 6.99 14.20
C ARG A 238 11.03 6.45 14.30
N LYS A 239 10.85 5.13 14.33
CA LYS A 239 9.53 4.47 14.41
C LYS A 239 8.94 4.55 15.82
N VAL A 240 9.73 4.28 16.87
CA VAL A 240 9.27 4.33 18.27
C VAL A 240 9.14 5.73 18.88
N GLY A 241 9.77 6.77 18.32
CA GLY A 241 9.74 8.13 18.90
C GLY A 241 8.38 8.86 18.89
N GLY A 242 7.31 8.28 18.34
CA GLY A 242 5.98 8.92 18.22
C GLY A 242 5.92 10.11 17.23
N PRO A 243 4.71 10.57 16.82
CA PRO A 243 4.56 11.63 15.79
C PRO A 243 5.16 12.98 16.20
N VAL A 244 5.13 13.31 17.49
CA VAL A 244 5.61 14.59 18.05
C VAL A 244 7.13 14.74 17.94
N ARG A 245 7.89 13.63 17.89
CA ARG A 245 9.36 13.63 17.74
C ARG A 245 9.82 13.36 16.30
N ARG A 246 8.92 13.35 15.29
CA ARG A 246 9.22 13.16 13.85
C ARG A 246 9.46 14.49 13.10
N THR A 247 9.89 15.54 13.78
CA THR A 247 10.31 16.80 13.14
C THR A 247 11.62 16.63 12.36
N LYS A 248 11.85 17.45 11.32
CA LYS A 248 13.13 17.43 10.58
C LYS A 248 14.33 17.67 11.51
N GLU A 249 14.16 18.55 12.49
CA GLU A 249 15.18 18.94 13.48
C GLU A 249 15.67 17.77 14.35
N THR A 250 14.77 16.86 14.77
CA THR A 250 15.14 15.67 15.56
C THR A 250 15.84 14.61 14.71
N SER A 251 15.48 14.49 13.43
CA SER A 251 16.15 13.61 12.47
C SER A 251 17.58 14.06 12.17
N GLU A 252 17.82 15.37 12.07
CA GLU A 252 19.14 15.97 11.89
C GLU A 252 20.02 15.82 13.14
N LEU A 253 19.45 15.92 14.34
CA LEU A 253 20.17 15.64 15.59
C LEU A 253 20.59 14.16 15.68
N HIS A 254 19.70 13.23 15.31
CA HIS A 254 20.01 11.79 15.33
C HIS A 254 21.08 11.41 14.31
N ALA A 255 21.15 12.12 13.18
CA ALA A 255 22.16 11.90 12.16
C ALA A 255 23.59 12.18 12.65
N LYS A 256 23.78 12.92 13.75
CA LYS A 256 25.11 13.23 14.33
C LYS A 256 25.55 12.24 15.41
N LEU A 257 24.63 11.47 15.99
CA LEU A 257 24.93 10.55 17.09
C LEU A 257 25.77 9.37 16.61
N ASN A 258 26.72 8.92 17.41
CA ASN A 258 27.45 7.67 17.11
C ASN A 258 26.56 6.43 17.40
N VAL A 259 27.06 5.22 17.10
CA VAL A 259 26.27 3.99 17.30
C VAL A 259 25.94 3.77 18.78
N GLU A 260 26.88 4.01 19.70
CA GLU A 260 26.70 3.85 21.14
C GLU A 260 25.64 4.81 21.69
N GLU A 261 25.71 6.08 21.33
CA GLU A 261 24.73 7.10 21.69
C GLU A 261 23.33 6.79 21.13
N LEU A 262 23.26 6.23 19.91
CA LEU A 262 22.00 5.76 19.33
C LEU A 262 21.42 4.58 20.11
N MET A 263 22.27 3.62 20.51
CA MET A 263 21.86 2.49 21.34
C MET A 263 21.35 2.98 22.69
N ASP A 264 22.07 3.86 23.38
CA ASP A 264 21.68 4.40 24.69
C ASP A 264 20.35 5.15 24.63
N LYS A 265 20.20 6.01 23.60
CA LYS A 265 18.96 6.77 23.41
C LYS A 265 17.78 5.86 23.11
N LEU A 266 17.97 4.86 22.24
CA LEU A 266 16.95 3.88 21.93
C LEU A 266 16.58 3.06 23.18
N TYR A 267 17.58 2.57 23.90
CA TYR A 267 17.41 1.78 25.12
C TYR A 267 16.59 2.56 26.16
N ASN A 268 16.91 3.82 26.40
CA ASN A 268 16.19 4.66 27.37
C ASN A 268 14.72 4.87 26.99
N ILE A 269 14.44 5.13 25.70
CA ILE A 269 13.06 5.26 25.21
C ILE A 269 12.29 3.95 25.37
N LEU A 270 12.89 2.83 24.96
CA LEU A 270 12.25 1.52 25.04
C LEU A 270 12.07 1.05 26.49
N LYS A 271 12.96 1.43 27.40
CA LYS A 271 12.91 1.03 28.82
C LYS A 271 11.69 1.62 29.52
N GLU A 272 11.31 2.85 29.16
CA GLU A 272 10.18 3.58 29.75
C GLU A 272 8.82 3.19 29.15
N ASN A 273 8.79 2.45 28.04
CA ASN A 273 7.57 2.18 27.29
C ASN A 273 7.34 0.68 27.09
N LEU A 274 6.06 0.27 27.02
CA LEU A 274 5.68 -1.06 26.54
C LEU A 274 5.88 -1.10 25.02
N TYR A 275 6.77 -1.97 24.53
CA TYR A 275 7.20 -1.94 23.12
C TYR A 275 7.03 -3.26 22.37
N LEU A 276 6.85 -3.14 21.06
CA LEU A 276 6.92 -4.24 20.10
C LEU A 276 7.88 -3.90 18.95
N VAL A 277 8.98 -4.66 18.82
CA VAL A 277 9.96 -4.49 17.72
C VAL A 277 9.97 -5.74 16.85
N VAL A 278 9.76 -5.57 15.54
CA VAL A 278 9.87 -6.64 14.54
C VAL A 278 11.19 -6.48 13.78
N LEU A 279 12.03 -7.52 13.82
CA LEU A 279 13.25 -7.67 13.03
C LEU A 279 12.98 -8.71 11.94
N ASP A 280 12.72 -8.24 10.72
CA ASP A 280 12.32 -9.08 9.59
C ASP A 280 13.55 -9.56 8.79
N ASP A 281 13.50 -10.80 8.33
CA ASP A 281 14.47 -11.55 7.51
C ASP A 281 15.93 -11.57 8.03
N VAL A 282 16.16 -11.91 9.29
CA VAL A 282 17.52 -11.95 9.86
C VAL A 282 18.37 -13.09 9.28
N TRP A 283 19.47 -12.75 8.60
CA TRP A 283 20.34 -13.70 7.89
C TRP A 283 21.56 -14.19 8.67
N ARG A 284 22.09 -13.39 9.60
CA ARG A 284 23.35 -13.67 10.31
C ARG A 284 23.21 -13.44 11.81
N LYS A 285 23.97 -14.18 12.63
CA LYS A 285 23.93 -14.04 14.10
C LYS A 285 24.56 -12.72 14.57
N GLU A 286 25.54 -12.22 13.83
CA GLU A 286 26.27 -11.00 14.14
C GLU A 286 25.32 -9.78 14.12
N ALA A 287 24.25 -9.83 13.31
CA ALA A 287 23.22 -8.80 13.29
C ALA A 287 22.47 -8.72 14.63
N LEU A 288 22.11 -9.86 15.20
CA LEU A 288 21.45 -9.92 16.51
C LEU A 288 22.41 -9.51 17.63
N GLU A 289 23.66 -9.98 17.59
CA GLU A 289 24.71 -9.61 18.55
C GLU A 289 24.89 -8.08 18.64
N GLN A 290 24.78 -7.37 17.50
CA GLN A 290 24.93 -5.92 17.44
C GLN A 290 23.65 -5.12 17.79
N LEU A 291 22.45 -5.69 17.56
CA LEU A 291 21.18 -4.98 17.75
C LEU A 291 20.53 -5.21 19.11
N LEU A 292 20.65 -6.43 19.66
CA LEU A 292 20.02 -6.79 20.94
C LEU A 292 20.48 -5.95 22.14
N PRO A 293 21.73 -5.46 22.24
CA PRO A 293 22.14 -4.58 23.33
C PRO A 293 21.31 -3.29 23.44
N ALA A 294 20.77 -2.79 22.33
CA ALA A 294 19.94 -1.58 22.31
C ALA A 294 18.49 -1.82 22.76
N LEU A 295 18.06 -3.07 22.91
CA LEU A 295 16.69 -3.45 23.25
C LEU A 295 16.63 -3.89 24.72
N PRO A 296 15.78 -3.30 25.59
CA PRO A 296 15.76 -3.61 27.02
C PRO A 296 15.02 -4.92 27.34
N TRP A 297 15.54 -6.04 26.84
CA TRP A 297 15.00 -7.39 27.02
C TRP A 297 15.00 -7.85 28.50
N GLY A 298 15.76 -7.20 29.39
CA GLY A 298 15.83 -7.51 30.82
C GLY A 298 15.01 -6.59 31.75
N SER A 299 14.28 -5.61 31.21
CA SER A 299 13.63 -4.53 32.00
C SER A 299 12.38 -4.97 32.79
N ILE A 300 12.02 -4.16 33.79
CA ILE A 300 10.87 -4.25 34.71
C ILE A 300 9.52 -4.34 33.97
N ASN A 301 9.42 -3.83 32.73
CA ASN A 301 8.23 -3.93 31.90
C ASN A 301 8.14 -5.34 31.25
N SER A 302 7.58 -6.30 31.99
CA SER A 302 7.44 -7.71 31.59
C SER A 302 6.55 -7.97 30.36
N GLY A 303 5.90 -6.94 29.80
CA GLY A 303 5.02 -7.06 28.65
C GLY A 303 5.67 -6.84 27.28
N SER A 304 6.88 -6.29 27.18
CA SER A 304 7.49 -5.94 25.89
C SER A 304 7.93 -7.16 25.07
N LYS A 305 7.76 -7.08 23.74
CA LYS A 305 7.96 -8.23 22.82
C LYS A 305 8.87 -7.88 21.64
N ILE A 306 9.64 -8.86 21.17
CA ILE A 306 10.44 -8.79 19.95
C ILE A 306 9.99 -9.91 19.01
N ILE A 307 9.68 -9.60 17.75
CA ILE A 307 9.40 -10.62 16.72
C ILE A 307 10.59 -10.69 15.78
N ILE A 308 11.12 -11.89 15.54
CA ILE A 308 12.23 -12.14 14.62
C ILE A 308 11.77 -13.10 13.55
N THR A 309 11.86 -12.73 12.27
CA THR A 309 11.67 -13.70 11.17
C THR A 309 13.03 -14.11 10.61
N THR A 310 13.23 -15.39 10.32
CA THR A 310 14.50 -15.89 9.74
C THR A 310 14.31 -17.17 8.96
N ARG A 311 15.22 -17.44 8.01
CA ARG A 311 15.31 -18.72 7.30
C ARG A 311 16.14 -19.75 8.07
N ASN A 312 16.97 -19.32 9.00
CA ASN A 312 17.96 -20.18 9.66
C ASN A 312 17.74 -20.24 11.17
N GLN A 313 17.25 -21.39 11.64
CA GLN A 313 16.98 -21.63 13.06
C GLN A 313 18.25 -21.51 13.94
N LYS A 314 19.43 -21.84 13.39
CA LYS A 314 20.68 -21.89 14.16
C LYS A 314 21.09 -20.53 14.70
N ILE A 315 20.75 -19.46 13.99
CA ILE A 315 21.04 -18.06 14.37
C ILE A 315 20.47 -17.72 15.75
N ILE A 316 19.27 -18.22 16.03
CA ILE A 316 18.56 -17.92 17.26
C ILE A 316 18.97 -18.90 18.37
N GLN A 317 19.27 -20.14 18.01
CA GLN A 317 19.77 -21.14 18.94
C GLN A 317 21.15 -20.81 19.50
N SER A 318 22.01 -20.07 18.78
CA SER A 318 23.33 -19.69 19.27
C SER A 318 23.33 -18.66 20.40
N HIS A 319 22.20 -17.98 20.67
CA HIS A 319 22.11 -16.97 21.73
C HIS A 319 21.55 -17.55 23.04
N GLN A 320 22.44 -17.86 23.99
CA GLN A 320 22.08 -18.43 25.30
C GLN A 320 21.06 -17.57 26.08
N ASN A 321 21.19 -16.24 26.03
CA ASN A 321 20.31 -15.30 26.76
C ASN A 321 18.88 -15.24 26.20
N ILE A 322 18.67 -15.61 24.94
CA ILE A 322 17.34 -15.57 24.30
C ILE A 322 16.56 -16.85 24.63
N GLN A 323 17.23 -17.99 24.79
CA GLN A 323 16.57 -19.30 24.85
C GLN A 323 15.56 -19.43 26.00
N GLN A 324 15.79 -18.78 27.14
CA GLN A 324 14.90 -18.86 28.30
C GLN A 324 13.56 -18.12 28.09
N ASN A 325 13.51 -17.17 27.14
CA ASN A 325 12.36 -16.28 26.89
C ASN A 325 11.86 -16.38 25.43
N LEU A 326 12.20 -17.47 24.73
CA LEU A 326 11.98 -17.64 23.30
C LEU A 326 10.79 -18.55 23.01
N TYR A 327 9.90 -18.08 22.14
CA TYR A 327 8.91 -18.91 21.47
C TYR A 327 9.27 -19.06 20.00
N VAL A 328 9.37 -20.30 19.50
CA VAL A 328 9.66 -20.57 18.08
C VAL A 328 8.41 -21.08 17.38
N ARG A 329 7.97 -20.36 16.34
CA ARG A 329 6.92 -20.80 15.40
C ARG A 329 7.54 -21.15 14.06
N LYS A 330 7.17 -22.32 13.53
CA LYS A 330 7.43 -22.69 12.14
C LYS A 330 6.12 -22.67 11.36
N PRO A 331 5.95 -21.77 10.37
CA PRO A 331 4.78 -21.81 9.49
C PRO A 331 4.71 -23.17 8.80
N ARG A 332 3.53 -23.80 8.83
CA ARG A 332 3.27 -25.04 8.10
C ARG A 332 3.00 -24.74 6.63
N PRO A 333 3.26 -25.69 5.71
CA PRO A 333 2.68 -25.64 4.37
C PRO A 333 1.14 -25.57 4.44
N LEU A 334 0.54 -24.91 3.45
CA LEU A 334 -0.91 -24.88 3.27
C LEU A 334 -1.43 -26.29 2.96
N SER A 335 -2.63 -26.61 3.46
CA SER A 335 -3.33 -27.83 3.06
C SER A 335 -3.75 -27.75 1.59
N GLU A 336 -4.14 -28.87 0.98
CA GLU A 336 -4.66 -28.85 -0.40
C GLU A 336 -5.90 -27.95 -0.52
N GLU A 337 -6.77 -27.93 0.49
CA GLU A 337 -7.96 -27.08 0.54
C GLU A 337 -7.62 -25.60 0.64
N GLU A 338 -6.69 -25.24 1.54
CA GLU A 338 -6.23 -23.85 1.70
C GLU A 338 -5.47 -23.38 0.46
N GLY A 339 -4.65 -24.24 -0.14
CA GLY A 339 -3.94 -23.96 -1.38
C GLY A 339 -4.88 -23.79 -2.56
N TRP A 340 -5.96 -24.57 -2.61
CA TRP A 340 -7.03 -24.40 -3.61
C TRP A 340 -7.79 -23.10 -3.41
N ASP A 341 -8.17 -22.75 -2.18
CA ASP A 341 -8.85 -21.49 -1.87
C ASP A 341 -7.99 -20.29 -2.30
N LEU A 342 -6.68 -20.32 -2.00
CA LEU A 342 -5.74 -19.30 -2.45
C LEU A 342 -5.68 -19.20 -3.98
N LEU A 343 -5.50 -20.33 -4.67
CA LEU A 343 -5.41 -20.36 -6.14
C LEU A 343 -6.71 -19.87 -6.79
N ASN A 344 -7.85 -20.31 -6.27
CA ASN A 344 -9.18 -19.95 -6.76
C ASN A 344 -9.43 -18.45 -6.62
N LYS A 345 -9.12 -17.87 -5.45
CA LYS A 345 -9.22 -16.42 -5.21
C LYS A 345 -8.34 -15.62 -6.17
N LEU A 346 -7.13 -16.09 -6.47
CA LEU A 346 -6.16 -15.38 -7.31
C LEU A 346 -6.41 -15.53 -8.83
N ALA A 347 -6.76 -16.73 -9.31
CA ALA A 347 -6.83 -17.04 -10.74
C ALA A 347 -8.26 -17.14 -11.29
N LEU A 348 -9.25 -17.54 -10.48
CA LEU A 348 -10.59 -17.89 -10.95
C LEU A 348 -11.68 -16.89 -10.53
N SER A 349 -11.40 -15.98 -9.58
CA SER A 349 -12.33 -14.94 -9.13
C SER A 349 -12.85 -14.01 -10.24
N ARG A 350 -12.22 -14.03 -11.42
CA ARG A 350 -12.61 -13.29 -12.64
C ARG A 350 -13.49 -14.09 -13.59
N HIS A 351 -13.43 -15.41 -13.51
CA HIS A 351 -14.19 -16.36 -14.31
C HIS A 351 -15.42 -16.84 -13.52
N LYS A 352 -16.13 -15.92 -12.84
CA LYS A 352 -17.34 -16.24 -12.04
C LYS A 352 -18.43 -16.95 -12.87
N SER A 353 -18.39 -16.86 -14.19
CA SER A 353 -19.29 -17.57 -15.11
C SER A 353 -18.79 -18.95 -15.56
N CYS A 354 -17.59 -19.38 -15.16
CA CYS A 354 -16.89 -20.52 -15.76
C CYS A 354 -16.26 -21.49 -14.74
N SER A 355 -16.81 -21.59 -13.52
CA SER A 355 -16.44 -22.63 -12.56
C SER A 355 -16.95 -24.00 -13.02
N THR A 356 -16.30 -24.57 -14.03
CA THR A 356 -16.49 -25.97 -14.43
C THR A 356 -15.55 -26.87 -13.64
N GLU A 357 -16.03 -28.03 -13.23
CA GLU A 357 -15.29 -29.11 -12.54
C GLU A 357 -13.93 -29.44 -13.19
N SER A 358 -13.80 -29.21 -14.49
CA SER A 358 -12.57 -29.37 -15.26
C SER A 358 -11.42 -28.43 -14.86
N PHE A 359 -11.69 -27.13 -14.62
CA PHE A 359 -10.68 -26.16 -14.18
C PHE A 359 -10.20 -26.49 -12.77
N GLU A 360 -11.14 -26.87 -11.90
CA GLU A 360 -10.83 -27.30 -10.54
C GLU A 360 -9.93 -28.53 -10.51
N ARG A 361 -10.24 -29.55 -11.31
CA ARG A 361 -9.44 -30.76 -11.41
C ARG A 361 -8.00 -30.47 -11.86
N LEU A 362 -7.82 -29.67 -12.92
CA LEU A 362 -6.48 -29.31 -13.41
C LEU A 362 -5.71 -28.43 -12.42
N GLY A 363 -6.39 -27.47 -11.79
CA GLY A 363 -5.78 -26.61 -10.78
C GLY A 363 -5.29 -27.40 -9.57
N LYS A 364 -6.11 -28.33 -9.05
CA LYS A 364 -5.73 -29.24 -7.96
C LYS A 364 -4.56 -30.16 -8.33
N GLU A 365 -4.49 -30.63 -9.58
CA GLU A 365 -3.36 -31.43 -10.05
C GLU A 365 -2.04 -30.64 -10.01
N MET A 366 -2.04 -29.40 -10.51
CA MET A 366 -0.86 -28.53 -10.51
C MET A 366 -0.47 -28.09 -9.08
N LEU A 367 -1.43 -27.90 -8.19
CA LEU A 367 -1.18 -27.53 -6.79
C LEU A 367 -0.33 -28.56 -6.04
N LYS A 368 -0.48 -29.85 -6.35
CA LYS A 368 0.35 -30.91 -5.75
C LYS A 368 1.84 -30.68 -5.98
N LYS A 369 2.21 -30.05 -7.09
CA LYS A 369 3.60 -29.69 -7.43
C LYS A 369 4.11 -28.46 -6.66
N CYS A 370 3.22 -27.66 -6.08
CA CYS A 370 3.58 -26.48 -5.29
C CYS A 370 3.97 -26.81 -3.84
N GLY A 371 3.73 -28.04 -3.36
CA GLY A 371 4.11 -28.49 -2.01
C GLY A 371 3.51 -27.66 -0.87
N GLY A 372 2.37 -26.99 -1.10
CA GLY A 372 1.70 -26.14 -0.12
C GLY A 372 2.41 -24.81 0.19
N LEU A 373 3.40 -24.40 -0.61
CA LEU A 373 4.12 -23.14 -0.41
C LEU A 373 3.35 -21.95 -1.03
N PRO A 374 2.97 -20.91 -0.25
CA PRO A 374 2.19 -19.79 -0.76
C PRO A 374 2.79 -19.10 -1.98
N LEU A 375 4.11 -18.86 -2.01
CA LEU A 375 4.75 -18.19 -3.14
C LEU A 375 4.71 -19.02 -4.43
N ALA A 376 4.85 -20.35 -4.34
CA ALA A 376 4.72 -21.24 -5.50
C ALA A 376 3.30 -21.21 -6.08
N ILE A 377 2.29 -21.21 -5.20
CA ILE A 377 0.88 -21.11 -5.59
C ILE A 377 0.59 -19.76 -6.24
N VAL A 378 1.13 -18.66 -5.69
CA VAL A 378 1.00 -17.31 -6.28
C VAL A 378 1.67 -17.23 -7.65
N ALA A 379 2.85 -17.83 -7.84
CA ALA A 379 3.53 -17.87 -9.13
C ALA A 379 2.72 -18.66 -10.17
N LEU A 380 2.18 -19.83 -9.79
CA LEU A 380 1.29 -20.62 -10.64
C LEU A 380 0.02 -19.83 -10.99
N ALA A 381 -0.60 -19.17 -10.01
CA ALA A 381 -1.77 -18.31 -10.23
C ALA A 381 -1.47 -17.19 -11.23
N GLY A 382 -0.27 -16.60 -11.17
CA GLY A 382 0.17 -15.56 -12.10
C GLY A 382 0.21 -16.00 -13.56
N ILE A 383 0.64 -17.24 -13.81
CA ILE A 383 0.62 -17.85 -15.14
C ILE A 383 -0.83 -18.09 -15.59
N LEU A 384 -1.64 -18.70 -14.72
CA LEU A 384 -3.02 -19.08 -15.03
C LEU A 384 -3.96 -17.88 -15.23
N ASN A 385 -3.71 -16.75 -14.56
CA ASN A 385 -4.51 -15.51 -14.69
C ASN A 385 -4.45 -14.91 -16.11
N THR A 386 -3.57 -15.42 -16.98
CA THR A 386 -3.46 -14.99 -18.39
C THR A 386 -4.11 -15.96 -19.37
N ARG A 387 -4.71 -17.05 -18.87
CA ARG A 387 -5.30 -18.13 -19.67
C ARG A 387 -6.80 -18.17 -19.44
N GLU A 388 -7.55 -18.17 -20.53
CA GLU A 388 -9.02 -18.05 -20.50
C GLU A 388 -9.72 -19.36 -20.82
N SER A 389 -9.02 -20.28 -21.49
CA SER A 389 -9.59 -21.56 -21.91
C SER A 389 -8.99 -22.75 -21.15
N ILE A 390 -9.78 -23.83 -21.07
CA ILE A 390 -9.33 -25.09 -20.46
C ILE A 390 -8.15 -25.72 -21.22
N GLY A 391 -8.10 -25.54 -22.55
CA GLY A 391 -6.99 -26.03 -23.37
C GLY A 391 -5.67 -25.35 -23.04
N GLU A 392 -5.69 -24.05 -22.76
CA GLU A 392 -4.52 -23.31 -22.30
C GLU A 392 -4.07 -23.75 -20.90
N TRP A 393 -5.02 -24.03 -20.00
CA TRP A 393 -4.71 -24.60 -18.67
C TRP A 393 -4.07 -25.99 -18.78
N GLN A 394 -4.53 -26.82 -19.71
CA GLN A 394 -3.92 -28.13 -19.98
C GLN A 394 -2.46 -27.98 -20.43
N GLN A 395 -2.17 -27.04 -21.33
CA GLN A 395 -0.79 -26.76 -21.77
C GLN A 395 0.12 -26.34 -20.61
N VAL A 396 -0.39 -25.51 -19.70
CA VAL A 396 0.35 -25.13 -18.49
C VAL A 396 0.59 -26.34 -17.60
N SER A 397 -0.44 -27.17 -17.38
CA SER A 397 -0.32 -28.41 -16.59
C SER A 397 0.75 -29.36 -17.15
N ASP A 398 0.75 -29.57 -18.46
CA ASP A 398 1.74 -30.43 -19.13
C ASP A 398 3.17 -29.86 -18.99
N THR A 399 3.31 -28.53 -19.08
CA THR A 399 4.59 -27.84 -18.89
C THR A 399 5.10 -27.99 -17.46
N VAL A 400 4.24 -27.74 -16.47
CA VAL A 400 4.55 -27.93 -15.04
C VAL A 400 4.94 -29.38 -14.75
N ARG A 401 4.23 -30.36 -15.33
CA ARG A 401 4.54 -31.79 -15.20
C ARG A 401 5.90 -32.15 -15.77
N SER A 402 6.30 -31.53 -16.88
CA SER A 402 7.58 -31.82 -17.55
C SER A 402 8.80 -31.24 -16.82
N ARG A 403 8.66 -30.07 -16.18
CA ARG A 403 9.77 -29.35 -15.55
C ARG A 403 9.94 -29.64 -14.07
N VAL A 404 8.84 -29.77 -13.35
CA VAL A 404 8.86 -30.13 -11.93
C VAL A 404 8.96 -31.66 -11.86
N MET A 405 10.19 -32.16 -12.01
CA MET A 405 10.52 -33.59 -11.94
C MET A 405 9.82 -34.28 -10.76
N GLU A 406 9.38 -35.54 -10.96
CA GLU A 406 9.05 -36.46 -9.88
C GLU A 406 10.33 -36.90 -9.14
N GLY A 407 11.03 -35.93 -8.53
CA GLY A 407 12.15 -36.17 -7.64
C GLY A 407 11.66 -36.32 -6.20
N THR A 408 12.26 -37.24 -5.46
CA THR A 408 11.99 -37.61 -4.07
C THR A 408 11.51 -36.45 -3.19
N TYR A 409 10.51 -36.73 -2.34
CA TYR A 409 9.79 -35.89 -1.36
C TYR A 409 10.61 -34.93 -0.44
N THR A 410 11.88 -34.68 -0.72
CA THR A 410 12.85 -34.11 0.22
C THR A 410 13.30 -32.69 -0.10
N ASP A 411 13.05 -32.09 -1.27
CA ASP A 411 13.51 -30.71 -1.54
C ASP A 411 12.47 -29.78 -2.19
N THR A 412 11.54 -29.29 -1.37
CA THR A 412 10.52 -28.29 -1.73
C THR A 412 11.09 -26.93 -2.18
N CYS A 413 12.39 -26.69 -2.02
CA CYS A 413 13.06 -25.46 -2.46
C CYS A 413 13.16 -25.36 -3.99
N THR A 414 13.41 -26.49 -4.65
CA THR A 414 13.60 -26.57 -6.10
C THR A 414 12.31 -26.25 -6.84
N SER A 415 11.15 -26.75 -6.35
CA SER A 415 9.86 -26.52 -7.01
C SER A 415 9.42 -25.04 -7.02
N VAL A 416 9.76 -24.26 -5.99
CA VAL A 416 9.51 -22.81 -5.97
C VAL A 416 10.34 -22.12 -7.05
N GLN A 417 11.62 -22.45 -7.16
CA GLN A 417 12.51 -21.84 -8.15
C GLN A 417 12.07 -22.19 -9.58
N ASP A 418 11.65 -23.43 -9.82
CA ASP A 418 11.15 -23.87 -11.11
C ASP A 418 9.86 -23.14 -11.52
N LEU A 419 8.93 -22.94 -10.58
CA LEU A 419 7.69 -22.20 -10.85
C LEU A 419 7.93 -20.69 -11.06
N LEU A 420 8.87 -20.09 -10.32
CA LEU A 420 9.25 -18.70 -10.56
C LEU A 420 9.93 -18.53 -11.93
N ALA A 421 10.79 -19.49 -12.32
CA ALA A 421 11.42 -19.52 -13.64
C ALA A 421 10.38 -19.68 -14.76
N LEU A 422 9.42 -20.61 -14.59
CA LEU A 422 8.27 -20.78 -15.48
C LEU A 422 7.47 -19.48 -15.63
N SER A 423 7.20 -18.77 -14.53
CA SER A 423 6.49 -17.49 -14.58
C SER A 423 7.25 -16.42 -15.37
N TYR A 424 8.58 -16.36 -15.22
CA TYR A 424 9.43 -15.47 -16.03
C TYR A 424 9.39 -15.84 -17.51
N GLU A 425 9.41 -17.13 -17.83
CA GLU A 425 9.42 -17.58 -19.22
C GLU A 425 8.10 -17.35 -19.94
N ASP A 426 6.98 -17.45 -19.21
CA ASP A 426 5.64 -17.14 -19.70
C ASP A 426 5.42 -15.63 -19.97
N LEU A 427 6.32 -14.76 -19.49
CA LEU A 427 6.21 -13.33 -19.77
C LEU A 427 6.30 -13.04 -21.27
N PRO A 428 5.52 -12.07 -21.79
CA PRO A 428 5.73 -11.53 -23.12
C PRO A 428 7.18 -11.05 -23.32
N TYR A 429 7.71 -11.20 -24.53
CA TYR A 429 9.11 -10.91 -24.82
C TYR A 429 9.53 -9.49 -24.41
N ASP A 430 8.65 -8.50 -24.61
CA ASP A 430 8.92 -7.09 -24.25
C ASP A 430 8.86 -6.80 -22.76
N LEU A 431 8.22 -7.68 -21.99
CA LEU A 431 8.10 -7.50 -20.55
C LEU A 431 9.30 -8.10 -19.80
N LYS A 432 10.01 -9.06 -20.40
CA LYS A 432 11.20 -9.69 -19.80
C LYS A 432 12.29 -8.66 -19.45
N PRO A 433 12.71 -7.74 -20.35
CA PRO A 433 13.68 -6.70 -20.00
C PRO A 433 13.21 -5.80 -18.86
N CYS A 434 11.92 -5.42 -18.84
CA CYS A 434 11.34 -4.60 -17.78
C CYS A 434 11.41 -5.31 -16.42
N PHE A 435 11.08 -6.60 -16.37
CA PHE A 435 11.19 -7.43 -15.17
C PHE A 435 12.64 -7.60 -14.70
N LEU A 436 13.56 -7.96 -15.59
CA LEU A 436 14.98 -8.13 -15.24
C LEU A 436 15.59 -6.83 -14.66
N TYR A 437 15.16 -5.68 -15.18
CA TYR A 437 15.62 -4.38 -14.70
C TYR A 437 15.26 -4.08 -13.24
N LEU A 438 14.25 -4.75 -12.67
CA LEU A 438 13.93 -4.62 -11.24
C LEU A 438 15.07 -5.11 -10.34
N GLY A 439 15.97 -5.97 -10.84
CA GLY A 439 17.17 -6.41 -10.12
C GLY A 439 18.14 -5.28 -9.76
N VAL A 440 17.99 -4.09 -10.37
CA VAL A 440 18.77 -2.88 -10.03
C VAL A 440 18.55 -2.47 -8.57
N PHE A 441 17.37 -2.72 -8.03
CA PHE A 441 17.01 -2.29 -6.69
C PHE A 441 17.56 -3.23 -5.62
N PRO A 442 17.94 -2.73 -4.43
CA PRO A 442 18.34 -3.59 -3.32
C PRO A 442 17.12 -4.28 -2.67
N GLU A 443 17.39 -5.34 -1.89
CA GLU A 443 16.37 -6.14 -1.18
C GLU A 443 15.44 -5.27 -0.32
N ASP A 444 14.17 -5.67 -0.20
CA ASP A 444 13.13 -5.03 0.63
C ASP A 444 12.87 -3.54 0.39
N CYS A 445 13.41 -2.95 -0.66
CA CYS A 445 13.16 -1.54 -0.90
C CYS A 445 11.76 -1.32 -1.51
N GLN A 446 11.08 -0.28 -1.04
CA GLN A 446 9.85 0.18 -1.65
C GLN A 446 10.19 0.96 -2.93
N ILE A 447 9.72 0.47 -4.08
CA ILE A 447 10.01 1.06 -5.39
C ILE A 447 8.86 1.97 -5.81
N ALA A 448 9.18 3.23 -6.13
CA ALA A 448 8.20 4.16 -6.67
C ALA A 448 7.94 3.88 -8.17
N ALA A 449 6.69 3.58 -8.54
CA ALA A 449 6.28 3.25 -9.90
C ALA A 449 6.66 4.33 -10.93
N GLY A 450 6.45 5.61 -10.57
CA GLY A 450 6.81 6.72 -11.44
C GLY A 450 8.32 6.84 -11.67
N MET A 451 9.15 6.43 -10.72
CA MET A 451 10.61 6.45 -10.90
C MET A 451 11.03 5.34 -11.87
N LEU A 452 10.57 4.12 -11.64
CA LEU A 452 10.90 2.97 -12.48
C LEU A 452 10.47 3.16 -13.93
N THR A 453 9.23 3.60 -14.16
CA THR A 453 8.71 3.84 -15.53
C THR A 453 9.61 4.81 -16.31
N ARG A 454 10.13 5.87 -15.68
CA ARG A 454 11.11 6.77 -16.31
C ARG A 454 12.45 6.11 -16.58
N MET A 455 12.91 5.22 -15.71
CA MET A 455 14.15 4.47 -15.92
C MET A 455 13.99 3.51 -17.12
N TRP A 456 12.87 2.80 -17.23
CA TRP A 456 12.56 1.95 -18.38
C TRP A 456 12.48 2.75 -19.69
N ILE A 457 11.85 3.93 -19.68
CA ILE A 457 11.78 4.81 -20.85
C ILE A 457 13.17 5.32 -21.23
N ALA A 458 14.00 5.73 -20.27
CA ALA A 458 15.35 6.21 -20.53
C ALA A 458 16.24 5.10 -21.11
N GLU A 459 16.07 3.87 -20.66
CA GLU A 459 16.77 2.69 -21.16
C GLU A 459 16.24 2.18 -22.50
N GLY A 460 15.07 2.65 -22.95
CA GLY A 460 14.40 2.14 -24.15
C GLY A 460 13.84 0.73 -24.00
N LEU A 461 13.49 0.31 -22.76
CA LEU A 461 12.92 -1.02 -22.48
C LEU A 461 11.42 -1.12 -22.79
N VAL A 462 10.78 0.02 -23.03
CA VAL A 462 9.34 0.12 -23.29
C VAL A 462 9.13 0.23 -24.80
N GLY A 463 8.15 -0.51 -25.32
CA GLY A 463 7.78 -0.49 -26.73
C GLY A 463 7.37 0.89 -27.25
N THR A 464 7.40 1.05 -28.57
CA THR A 464 6.93 2.27 -29.23
C THR A 464 5.45 2.47 -29.01
N PRO A 465 5.00 3.65 -28.56
CA PRO A 465 3.59 3.92 -28.39
C PRO A 465 2.85 3.94 -29.73
N ASN A 466 1.58 3.53 -29.71
CA ASN A 466 0.66 3.77 -30.83
C ASN A 466 0.29 5.26 -30.90
N GLN A 467 -0.34 5.70 -32.00
CA GLN A 467 -0.71 7.11 -32.22
C GLN A 467 -1.54 7.74 -31.08
N GLU A 468 -2.24 6.94 -30.28
CA GLU A 468 -3.09 7.39 -29.16
C GLU A 468 -2.42 7.39 -27.78
N MET A 469 -1.18 6.90 -27.63
CA MET A 469 -0.57 6.65 -26.32
C MET A 469 0.75 7.41 -26.11
N SER A 470 1.07 7.74 -24.86
CA SER A 470 2.41 8.20 -24.48
C SER A 470 3.33 7.04 -24.09
N GLN A 471 4.65 7.26 -24.11
CA GLN A 471 5.60 6.26 -23.60
C GLN A 471 5.40 5.96 -22.11
N GLU A 472 4.96 6.96 -21.34
CA GLU A 472 4.58 6.78 -19.95
C GLU A 472 3.40 5.81 -19.83
N ASP A 473 2.37 5.93 -20.68
CA ASP A 473 1.21 5.02 -20.65
C ASP A 473 1.62 3.57 -20.96
N VAL A 474 2.49 3.35 -21.95
CA VAL A 474 3.01 2.01 -22.26
C VAL A 474 3.83 1.47 -21.08
N ALA A 475 4.65 2.31 -20.44
CA ALA A 475 5.43 1.90 -19.28
C ALA A 475 4.55 1.52 -18.08
N LEU A 476 3.45 2.25 -17.85
CA LEU A 476 2.46 1.91 -16.84
C LEU A 476 1.77 0.59 -17.15
N GLN A 477 1.37 0.34 -18.41
CA GLN A 477 0.78 -0.95 -18.82
C GLN A 477 1.72 -2.13 -18.56
N CYS A 478 3.01 -1.98 -18.84
CA CYS A 478 4.01 -3.00 -18.48
C CYS A 478 4.00 -3.28 -16.96
N LEU A 479 3.95 -2.24 -16.14
CA LEU A 479 3.91 -2.41 -14.68
C LEU A 479 2.60 -3.07 -14.20
N GLU A 480 1.48 -2.71 -14.81
CA GLU A 480 0.17 -3.31 -14.53
C GLU A 480 0.13 -4.80 -14.91
N GLU A 481 0.74 -5.18 -16.04
CA GLU A 481 0.85 -6.58 -16.45
C GLU A 481 1.73 -7.40 -15.49
N LEU A 482 2.84 -6.83 -15.00
CA LEU A 482 3.65 -7.49 -13.96
C LEU A 482 2.87 -7.66 -12.65
N SER A 483 2.05 -6.68 -12.28
CA SER A 483 1.15 -6.79 -11.12
C SER A 483 0.09 -7.87 -11.34
N HIS A 484 -0.46 -7.95 -12.55
CA HIS A 484 -1.48 -8.92 -12.93
C HIS A 484 -0.98 -10.37 -12.85
N ARG A 485 0.31 -10.56 -13.12
CA ARG A 485 1.01 -11.86 -13.05
C ARG A 485 1.62 -12.15 -11.66
N PHE A 486 1.31 -11.34 -10.65
CA PHE A 486 1.84 -11.43 -9.29
C PHE A 486 3.38 -11.41 -9.20
N MET A 487 4.05 -10.80 -10.18
CA MET A 487 5.50 -10.64 -10.20
C MET A 487 5.98 -9.45 -9.34
N ILE A 488 5.06 -8.59 -8.92
CA ILE A 488 5.29 -7.47 -8.01
C ILE A 488 4.18 -7.39 -6.97
N GLN A 489 4.50 -6.84 -5.79
CA GLN A 489 3.55 -6.68 -4.68
C GLN A 489 3.20 -5.20 -4.52
N VAL A 490 2.02 -4.79 -4.99
CA VAL A 490 1.58 -3.39 -4.92
C VAL A 490 1.42 -2.95 -3.46
N VAL A 491 1.92 -1.76 -3.14
CA VAL A 491 1.66 -1.14 -1.84
C VAL A 491 0.24 -0.56 -1.88
N PRO A 492 -0.65 -0.94 -0.95
CA PRO A 492 -1.98 -0.37 -0.88
C PRO A 492 -1.90 1.16 -0.80
N THR A 493 -2.65 1.84 -1.66
CA THR A 493 -2.81 3.28 -1.61
C THR A 493 -4.28 3.62 -1.55
N ASN A 494 -4.61 4.65 -0.76
CA ASN A 494 -5.99 5.10 -0.59
C ASN A 494 -6.60 5.69 -1.88
N PHE A 495 -5.75 6.06 -2.85
CA PHE A 495 -6.16 6.48 -4.20
C PHE A 495 -6.54 5.28 -5.06
N LYS A 496 -7.83 5.21 -5.46
CA LYS A 496 -8.31 4.17 -6.37
C LYS A 496 -7.60 4.27 -7.74
N GLY A 497 -7.04 3.15 -8.19
CA GLY A 497 -6.80 2.90 -9.63
C GLY A 497 -5.38 3.08 -10.18
N ALA A 498 -4.37 3.45 -9.39
CA ALA A 498 -3.01 3.64 -9.91
C ALA A 498 -1.91 3.12 -8.98
N ILE A 499 -1.02 2.27 -9.52
CA ILE A 499 0.16 1.77 -8.80
C ILE A 499 1.12 2.94 -8.53
N LYS A 500 1.25 3.37 -7.27
CA LYS A 500 2.21 4.42 -6.88
C LYS A 500 3.55 3.85 -6.42
N ALA A 501 3.49 2.76 -5.67
CA ALA A 501 4.66 2.06 -5.17
C ALA A 501 4.36 0.56 -5.04
N PHE A 502 5.42 -0.24 -5.05
CA PHE A 502 5.34 -1.70 -4.92
C PHE A 502 6.66 -2.24 -4.33
N HIS A 503 6.65 -3.50 -3.94
CA HIS A 503 7.82 -4.27 -3.53
C HIS A 503 8.07 -5.41 -4.52
N LEU A 504 9.33 -5.82 -4.66
CA LEU A 504 9.70 -7.04 -5.33
C LEU A 504 10.07 -8.08 -4.26
N HIS A 505 9.48 -9.28 -4.33
CA HIS A 505 9.83 -10.36 -3.41
C HIS A 505 11.27 -10.82 -3.65
N ASP A 506 12.04 -11.14 -2.60
CA ASP A 506 13.48 -11.44 -2.71
C ASP A 506 13.80 -12.57 -3.68
N LEU A 507 13.07 -13.70 -3.63
CA LEU A 507 13.26 -14.80 -4.58
C LEU A 507 13.01 -14.39 -6.05
N LEU A 508 12.12 -13.44 -6.32
CA LEU A 508 11.91 -12.90 -7.67
C LEU A 508 13.05 -11.95 -8.05
N ARG A 509 13.58 -11.18 -7.08
CA ARG A 509 14.78 -10.35 -7.27
C ARG A 509 16.01 -11.20 -7.56
N ASP A 510 16.20 -12.30 -6.85
CA ASP A 510 17.28 -13.26 -7.08
C ASP A 510 17.17 -13.86 -8.48
N LEU A 511 15.95 -14.18 -8.93
CA LEU A 511 15.69 -14.61 -10.30
C LEU A 511 16.05 -13.51 -11.32
N CYS A 512 15.67 -12.24 -11.09
CA CYS A 512 16.07 -11.12 -11.94
C CYS A 512 17.60 -11.03 -12.07
N ILE A 513 18.33 -11.11 -10.96
CA ILE A 513 19.80 -11.02 -10.94
C ILE A 513 20.43 -12.22 -11.64
N LYS A 514 19.96 -13.44 -11.33
CA LYS A 514 20.45 -14.68 -11.96
C LYS A 514 20.26 -14.63 -13.47
N LYS A 515 19.04 -14.37 -13.95
CA LYS A 515 18.74 -14.26 -15.38
C LYS A 515 19.47 -13.09 -16.04
N SER A 516 19.66 -11.98 -15.33
CA SER A 516 20.45 -10.87 -15.84
C SER A 516 21.92 -11.22 -16.05
N LYS A 517 22.52 -12.03 -15.17
CA LYS A 517 23.89 -12.55 -15.33
C LYS A 517 23.97 -13.53 -16.51
N GLU A 518 23.02 -14.47 -16.61
CA GLU A 518 22.93 -15.44 -17.71
C GLU A 518 22.84 -14.77 -19.09
N GLU A 519 22.21 -13.60 -19.17
CA GLU A 519 21.95 -12.85 -20.39
C GLU A 519 22.87 -11.63 -20.58
N SER A 520 23.80 -11.38 -19.64
CA SER A 520 24.64 -10.16 -19.62
C SER A 520 23.83 -8.85 -19.69
N PHE A 521 22.62 -8.84 -19.13
CA PHE A 521 21.67 -7.73 -19.23
C PHE A 521 21.95 -6.60 -18.22
N LEU A 522 22.27 -6.97 -16.98
CA LEU A 522 22.48 -6.08 -15.84
C LEU A 522 23.54 -6.67 -14.91
N GLN A 523 24.44 -5.82 -14.43
CA GLN A 523 25.43 -6.15 -13.40
C GLN A 523 25.16 -5.35 -12.13
N VAL A 524 25.13 -6.04 -11.00
CA VAL A 524 24.98 -5.44 -9.66
C VAL A 524 26.28 -5.65 -8.89
N TYR A 525 26.86 -4.57 -8.38
CA TYR A 525 28.08 -4.59 -7.58
C TYR A 525 27.72 -4.30 -6.12
N THR A 526 28.05 -5.22 -5.21
CA THR A 526 27.82 -5.07 -3.75
C THR A 526 29.14 -4.93 -2.99
N ALA A 527 29.07 -4.49 -1.73
CA ALA A 527 30.22 -4.28 -0.87
C ALA A 527 30.85 -5.64 -0.48
N GLY A 528 32.04 -5.93 -0.99
CA GLY A 528 32.74 -7.21 -0.73
C GLY A 528 32.65 -8.22 -1.87
N SER A 529 32.09 -7.85 -3.02
CA SER A 529 32.30 -8.61 -4.27
C SER A 529 33.79 -8.69 -4.56
N SER A 530 34.35 -9.91 -4.50
CA SER A 530 35.75 -10.17 -4.82
C SER A 530 36.01 -9.91 -6.31
N ASP A 531 37.26 -9.60 -6.67
CA ASP A 531 37.71 -9.41 -8.05
C ASP A 531 37.32 -10.57 -9.01
N GLN A 532 36.87 -11.72 -8.50
CA GLN A 532 36.41 -12.86 -9.29
C GLN A 532 35.18 -12.58 -10.16
N ASP A 533 34.21 -11.77 -9.72
CA ASP A 533 33.05 -11.41 -10.53
C ASP A 533 33.44 -10.48 -11.71
N ALA A 534 34.44 -9.61 -11.50
CA ALA A 534 35.03 -8.78 -12.55
C ALA A 534 35.84 -9.63 -13.54
N ILE A 535 36.55 -10.66 -13.06
CA ILE A 535 37.29 -11.61 -13.89
C ILE A 535 36.31 -12.45 -14.74
N HIS A 536 35.16 -12.88 -14.21
CA HIS A 536 34.18 -13.66 -14.96
C HIS A 536 33.50 -12.85 -16.09
N ALA A 537 33.21 -11.57 -15.87
CA ALA A 537 32.73 -10.65 -16.90
C ALA A 537 33.79 -10.37 -17.99
N SER A 538 35.07 -10.32 -17.59
CA SER A 538 36.22 -10.17 -18.50
C SER A 538 36.41 -11.40 -19.40
N LEU A 539 36.19 -12.60 -18.86
CA LEU A 539 36.35 -13.88 -19.57
C LEU A 539 35.29 -14.11 -20.65
N LEU A 540 34.07 -13.60 -20.47
CA LEU A 540 32.97 -13.77 -21.44
C LEU A 540 32.98 -12.74 -22.59
N LYS A 541 33.78 -11.66 -22.50
CA LYS A 541 33.82 -10.55 -23.49
C LYS A 541 32.43 -9.95 -23.83
N ILE A 542 31.43 -10.09 -22.96
CA ILE A 542 30.12 -9.43 -23.10
C ILE A 542 30.01 -8.46 -21.92
N GLN A 543 30.13 -7.17 -22.19
CA GLN A 543 30.01 -6.16 -21.15
C GLN A 543 28.53 -5.82 -20.89
N PRO A 544 28.10 -5.77 -19.63
CA PRO A 544 26.74 -5.37 -19.28
C PRO A 544 26.53 -3.90 -19.62
N ARG A 545 25.40 -3.58 -20.26
CA ARG A 545 25.01 -2.19 -20.58
C ARG A 545 24.43 -1.42 -19.41
N ARG A 546 24.15 -2.12 -18.32
CA ARG A 546 23.45 -1.60 -17.15
C ARG A 546 24.22 -2.00 -15.91
N ALA A 547 24.51 -1.03 -15.07
CA ALA A 547 25.21 -1.25 -13.82
C ALA A 547 24.44 -0.63 -12.65
N ALA A 548 24.33 -1.39 -11.57
CA ALA A 548 23.87 -0.93 -10.28
C ALA A 548 25.01 -1.05 -9.25
N LEU A 549 25.25 0.02 -8.50
CA LEU A 549 26.22 0.04 -7.41
C LEU A 549 25.46 0.09 -6.08
N HIS A 550 25.59 -0.96 -5.26
CA HIS A 550 25.03 -1.07 -3.93
C HIS A 550 26.16 -0.97 -2.90
N SER A 551 26.29 0.19 -2.24
CA SER A 551 27.31 0.40 -1.19
C SER A 551 28.76 0.03 -1.57
N SER A 552 29.09 0.01 -2.87
CA SER A 552 30.44 -0.29 -3.37
C SER A 552 31.16 0.95 -3.89
N ILE A 553 32.50 0.96 -3.78
CA ILE A 553 33.41 2.01 -4.27
C ILE A 553 34.10 1.57 -5.58
N THR A 554 34.04 0.28 -5.92
CA THR A 554 34.68 -0.25 -7.13
C THR A 554 33.81 0.03 -8.35
N PHE A 555 34.34 0.85 -9.25
CA PHE A 555 33.75 1.14 -10.54
C PHE A 555 34.17 0.08 -11.57
N PRO A 556 33.30 -0.27 -12.53
CA PRO A 556 33.78 -0.92 -13.74
C PRO A 556 34.82 -0.01 -14.42
N THR A 557 36.06 -0.47 -14.50
CA THR A 557 37.17 0.27 -15.10
C THR A 557 37.27 0.04 -16.60
N GLN A 558 37.47 1.15 -17.33
CA GLN A 558 37.83 1.34 -18.75
C GLN A 558 36.77 1.10 -19.83
N ASP A 559 36.59 2.12 -20.70
CA ASP A 559 35.84 2.16 -21.97
C ASP A 559 34.62 1.22 -22.06
N SER A 560 33.51 1.57 -21.40
CA SER A 560 32.29 0.77 -21.46
C SER A 560 31.14 1.48 -22.16
N ASN A 561 30.38 0.72 -22.94
CA ASN A 561 29.16 1.16 -23.63
C ASN A 561 27.95 1.19 -22.67
N LEU A 562 28.15 1.66 -21.44
CA LEU A 562 27.11 1.70 -20.42
C LEU A 562 25.99 2.69 -20.80
N ARG A 563 24.73 2.25 -20.64
CA ARG A 563 23.52 3.06 -20.87
C ARG A 563 22.84 3.52 -19.59
N SER A 564 22.83 2.69 -18.55
CA SER A 564 22.41 3.11 -17.19
C SER A 564 23.48 2.87 -16.15
N LEU A 565 23.71 3.90 -15.34
CA LEU A 565 24.40 3.78 -14.07
C LEU A 565 23.47 4.23 -12.94
N VAL A 566 23.21 3.32 -12.00
CA VAL A 566 22.34 3.58 -10.84
C VAL A 566 23.13 3.33 -9.56
N LEU A 567 23.28 4.36 -8.74
CA LEU A 567 23.89 4.27 -7.42
C LEU A 567 22.80 4.28 -6.34
N LEU A 568 22.66 3.20 -5.58
CA LEU A 568 21.72 3.07 -4.48
C LEU A 568 22.50 2.74 -3.20
N THR A 569 22.36 3.53 -2.14
CA THR A 569 22.90 3.18 -0.81
C THR A 569 21.76 3.05 0.20
N LYS A 570 21.79 2.02 1.04
CA LYS A 570 20.83 1.87 2.14
C LYS A 570 21.23 2.66 3.40
N SER A 571 22.49 3.08 3.51
CA SER A 571 23.08 3.58 4.76
C SER A 571 23.29 5.09 4.75
N SER A 572 22.78 5.76 5.80
CA SER A 572 23.07 7.17 6.10
C SER A 572 24.48 7.42 6.65
N SER A 573 25.13 6.39 7.20
CA SER A 573 26.45 6.49 7.82
C SER A 573 27.56 6.40 6.77
N LEU A 574 27.39 5.55 5.77
CA LEU A 574 28.29 5.48 4.64
C LEU A 574 28.19 6.74 3.74
N HIS A 575 27.11 7.55 3.83
CA HIS A 575 27.01 8.84 3.11
C HIS A 575 28.21 9.76 3.38
N ASN A 576 28.68 9.85 4.63
CA ASN A 576 29.80 10.72 4.98
C ASN A 576 31.15 10.17 4.47
N THR A 577 31.33 8.86 4.48
CA THR A 577 32.54 8.21 3.93
C THR A 577 32.57 8.31 2.39
N TYR A 578 31.42 8.13 1.70
CA TYR A 578 31.31 8.29 0.25
C TYR A 578 31.40 9.76 -0.19
N ALA A 579 30.94 10.72 0.62
CA ALA A 579 31.12 12.15 0.36
C ALA A 579 32.59 12.60 0.42
N SER A 580 33.45 11.83 1.11
CA SER A 580 34.90 12.05 1.18
C SER A 580 35.65 11.48 -0.04
N LYS A 581 35.18 10.35 -0.60
CA LYS A 581 35.65 9.76 -1.87
C LYS A 581 34.66 10.10 -2.99
N ALA A 582 34.51 11.38 -3.28
CA ALA A 582 33.63 11.84 -4.34
C ALA A 582 33.95 11.13 -5.67
N LEU A 583 32.94 10.48 -6.27
CA LEU A 583 33.06 9.98 -7.64
C LEU A 583 33.37 11.17 -8.55
N ASP A 584 34.57 11.20 -9.13
CA ASP A 584 34.92 12.22 -10.11
C ASP A 584 34.21 11.89 -11.42
N LEU A 585 33.19 12.68 -11.77
CA LEU A 585 32.47 12.51 -13.03
C LEU A 585 33.36 12.73 -14.26
N ARG A 586 34.60 13.22 -14.12
CA ARG A 586 35.60 13.16 -15.20
C ARG A 586 35.88 11.72 -15.63
N ILE A 587 35.92 10.78 -14.69
CA ILE A 587 36.11 9.35 -14.96
C ILE A 587 34.88 8.76 -15.66
N VAL A 588 33.68 9.09 -15.15
CA VAL A 588 32.41 8.68 -15.77
C VAL A 588 32.29 9.23 -17.20
N HIS A 589 32.71 10.48 -17.42
CA HIS A 589 32.69 11.13 -18.73
C HIS A 589 33.70 10.52 -19.72
N GLN A 590 34.94 10.25 -19.29
CA GLN A 590 35.95 9.65 -20.16
C GLN A 590 35.50 8.27 -20.66
N ASN A 591 34.77 7.53 -19.82
CA ASN A 591 34.49 6.12 -20.04
C ASN A 591 33.07 5.80 -20.54
N PHE A 592 32.05 6.65 -20.34
CA PHE A 592 30.63 6.32 -20.60
C PHE A 592 29.90 7.35 -21.49
N LYS A 593 30.22 7.37 -22.79
CA LYS A 593 29.66 8.34 -23.76
C LYS A 593 28.21 8.07 -24.17
N LEU A 594 27.74 6.84 -23.99
CA LEU A 594 26.43 6.36 -24.44
C LEU A 594 25.35 6.35 -23.33
N LEU A 595 25.65 7.00 -22.20
CA LEU A 595 24.80 6.97 -21.03
C LEU A 595 23.47 7.71 -21.28
N ARG A 596 22.35 7.02 -21.04
CA ARG A 596 20.97 7.53 -21.17
C ARG A 596 20.31 7.80 -19.81
N LEU A 597 20.70 7.04 -18.79
CA LEU A 597 20.21 7.19 -17.41
C LEU A 597 21.38 7.30 -16.43
N LEU A 598 21.34 8.34 -15.60
CA LEU A 598 22.28 8.53 -14.51
C LEU A 598 21.53 8.89 -13.23
N ASN A 599 21.56 7.98 -12.26
CA ASN A 599 21.02 8.20 -10.92
C ASN A 599 22.17 8.17 -9.90
N LEU A 600 22.40 9.32 -9.26
CA LEU A 600 23.57 9.56 -8.44
C LEU A 600 23.21 10.01 -7.03
N TRP A 601 23.92 9.43 -6.07
CA TRP A 601 23.94 9.84 -4.66
C TRP A 601 25.35 10.35 -4.31
N GLY A 602 25.47 11.61 -3.90
CA GLY A 602 26.70 12.13 -3.26
C GLY A 602 27.88 12.55 -4.16
N ILE A 603 27.66 13.32 -5.24
CA ILE A 603 28.75 13.76 -6.14
C ILE A 603 28.92 15.28 -6.16
N LYS A 604 30.18 15.75 -6.15
CA LYS A 604 30.54 17.15 -5.98
C LYS A 604 30.60 17.99 -7.28
N THR A 605 30.88 17.41 -8.46
CA THR A 605 30.99 18.19 -9.72
C THR A 605 30.90 17.31 -10.97
N ALA A 606 30.26 17.80 -12.04
CA ALA A 606 30.04 17.09 -13.31
C ALA A 606 30.68 17.75 -14.54
N SER A 607 31.93 17.47 -14.92
CA SER A 607 32.45 17.95 -16.21
C SER A 607 32.39 16.92 -17.34
N GLY A 608 31.48 17.03 -18.33
CA GLY A 608 31.49 16.12 -19.50
C GLY A 608 30.34 16.16 -20.55
N ASN A 609 30.62 15.75 -21.79
CA ASN A 609 29.72 15.75 -22.96
C ASN A 609 28.75 14.53 -23.02
N LEU A 610 27.72 14.47 -22.15
CA LEU A 610 26.69 13.41 -22.12
C LEU A 610 25.45 13.74 -22.98
N ARG A 611 25.61 13.89 -24.30
CA ARG A 611 24.51 14.37 -25.19
C ARG A 611 23.32 13.42 -25.32
N LYS A 612 23.51 12.11 -25.06
CA LYS A 612 22.48 11.06 -25.13
C LYS A 612 21.69 10.88 -23.82
N LEU A 613 22.00 11.67 -22.79
CA LEU A 613 21.37 11.55 -21.48
C LEU A 613 19.90 11.99 -21.53
N LEU A 614 18.99 11.09 -21.17
CA LEU A 614 17.53 11.32 -21.14
C LEU A 614 17.03 11.63 -19.73
N THR A 615 17.59 10.95 -18.73
CA THR A 615 17.20 11.12 -17.33
C THR A 615 18.41 11.29 -16.43
N LEU A 616 18.33 12.31 -15.59
CA LEU A 616 19.35 12.63 -14.61
C LEU A 616 18.69 12.91 -13.26
N ASP A 617 19.02 12.09 -12.26
CA ASP A 617 18.47 12.19 -10.91
C ASP A 617 19.58 12.45 -9.88
N TYR A 618 19.57 13.66 -9.30
CA TYR A 618 20.48 14.13 -8.25
C TYR A 618 19.79 14.33 -6.90
N ARG A 619 18.52 13.92 -6.73
CA ARG A 619 17.74 14.24 -5.51
C ARG A 619 18.34 13.73 -4.21
N ASN A 620 19.12 12.66 -4.30
CA ASN A 620 19.61 11.98 -3.12
C ASN A 620 20.91 12.60 -2.57
N ILE A 621 21.51 13.66 -3.12
CA ILE A 621 22.72 14.24 -2.50
C ILE A 621 22.38 14.84 -1.11
N ASP A 622 22.63 14.04 -0.06
CA ASP A 622 22.64 14.47 1.34
C ASP A 622 24.06 14.94 1.64
N SER A 623 24.40 16.12 1.14
CA SER A 623 25.52 16.85 1.72
C SER A 623 25.00 17.48 3.00
N ASP A 624 25.77 17.41 4.10
CA ASP A 624 25.64 18.39 5.18
C ASP A 624 25.32 19.74 4.53
N ASN A 625 24.20 20.36 4.92
CA ASN A 625 23.61 21.56 4.29
C ASN A 625 24.59 22.77 4.17
N SER A 626 25.85 22.59 4.58
CA SER A 626 26.97 23.52 4.55
C SER A 626 27.75 23.55 3.22
N VAL A 627 27.72 22.51 2.37
CA VAL A 627 28.53 22.51 1.13
C VAL A 627 27.66 22.75 -0.12
N PRO A 628 27.80 23.91 -0.80
CA PRO A 628 27.06 24.16 -2.04
C PRO A 628 27.52 23.23 -3.16
N ILE A 629 26.56 22.59 -3.84
CA ILE A 629 26.84 21.76 -5.01
C ILE A 629 26.99 22.68 -6.22
N ILE A 630 28.12 22.56 -6.91
CA ILE A 630 28.37 23.31 -8.14
C ILE A 630 27.83 22.47 -9.30
N ILE A 631 26.80 23.01 -9.96
CA ILE A 631 26.22 22.45 -11.19
C ILE A 631 26.92 23.17 -12.36
N PRO A 632 27.92 22.55 -13.00
CA PRO A 632 28.66 23.20 -14.10
C PRO A 632 27.75 23.44 -15.32
N ASN A 633 28.09 24.42 -16.18
CA ASN A 633 27.37 24.79 -17.42
C ASN A 633 27.34 23.71 -18.53
N ILE A 634 27.36 22.44 -18.16
CA ILE A 634 27.52 21.35 -19.12
C ILE A 634 26.17 20.71 -19.45
N PHE A 635 25.16 20.93 -18.60
CA PHE A 635 23.78 20.53 -18.88
C PHE A 635 23.18 21.25 -20.10
N GLY A 636 23.70 22.43 -20.47
CA GLY A 636 23.33 23.10 -21.73
C GLY A 636 23.64 22.26 -22.98
N LYS A 637 24.48 21.21 -22.87
CA LYS A 637 24.78 20.25 -23.94
C LYS A 637 23.86 19.03 -23.94
N PHE A 638 22.97 18.88 -22.95
CA PHE A 638 22.07 17.73 -22.82
C PHE A 638 20.74 18.00 -23.54
N VAL A 639 20.80 18.13 -24.86
CA VAL A 639 19.66 18.51 -25.71
C VAL A 639 18.53 17.46 -25.67
N GLN A 640 18.88 16.19 -25.43
CA GLN A 640 17.92 15.09 -25.34
C GLN A 640 17.30 14.90 -23.95
N LEU A 641 17.72 15.69 -22.94
CA LEU A 641 17.28 15.51 -21.56
C LEU A 641 15.78 15.74 -21.41
N ARG A 642 15.08 14.72 -20.88
CA ARG A 642 13.63 14.76 -20.60
C ARG A 642 13.35 14.96 -19.12
N HIS A 643 14.19 14.43 -18.24
CA HIS A 643 13.97 14.47 -16.81
C HIS A 643 15.22 14.97 -16.07
N LEU A 644 15.08 16.08 -15.36
CA LEU A 644 16.10 16.63 -14.48
C LEU A 644 15.56 16.75 -13.06
N PHE A 645 16.14 15.98 -12.15
CA PHE A 645 15.87 16.11 -10.73
C PHE A 645 17.12 16.60 -10.01
N LEU A 646 16.97 17.69 -9.28
CA LEU A 646 18.00 18.36 -8.52
C LEU A 646 17.74 18.21 -7.01
N PRO A 647 18.79 18.28 -6.17
CA PRO A 647 18.65 18.18 -4.73
C PRO A 647 17.97 19.44 -4.19
N VAL A 648 16.92 19.22 -3.39
CA VAL A 648 16.01 20.27 -2.93
C VAL A 648 16.58 21.04 -1.74
N HIS A 649 17.42 20.40 -0.94
CA HIS A 649 17.88 20.91 0.36
C HIS A 649 19.27 21.54 0.34
N SER A 650 20.08 21.27 -0.69
CA SER A 650 21.40 21.87 -0.84
C SER A 650 21.36 23.15 -1.69
N PRO A 651 22.10 24.20 -1.31
CA PRO A 651 22.21 25.40 -2.12
C PRO A 651 22.99 25.11 -3.41
N LEU A 652 22.34 25.34 -4.56
CA LEU A 652 22.94 25.12 -5.87
C LEU A 652 23.55 26.42 -6.39
N ARG A 653 24.81 26.37 -6.85
CA ARG A 653 25.37 27.47 -7.66
C ARG A 653 24.93 27.29 -9.10
N LEU A 654 23.77 27.87 -9.42
CA LEU A 654 23.10 27.72 -10.71
C LEU A 654 23.51 28.75 -11.77
N GLU A 655 24.31 29.77 -11.42
CA GLU A 655 24.67 30.91 -12.30
C GLU A 655 25.08 30.51 -13.73
N GLN A 656 25.68 29.33 -13.83
CA GLN A 656 26.17 28.70 -15.04
C GLN A 656 25.16 27.83 -15.80
N LEU A 657 24.09 27.32 -15.18
CA LEU A 657 23.13 26.41 -15.85
C LEU A 657 22.33 27.15 -16.94
N GLN A 658 22.25 26.62 -18.15
CA GLN A 658 21.40 27.15 -19.22
C GLN A 658 20.28 26.17 -19.53
N LEU A 659 19.02 26.62 -19.41
CA LEU A 659 17.84 25.79 -19.65
C LEU A 659 17.31 25.91 -21.08
N SER A 660 17.67 26.99 -21.79
CA SER A 660 17.21 27.27 -23.16
C SER A 660 17.55 26.17 -24.17
N CYS A 661 18.59 25.39 -23.92
CA CYS A 661 19.04 24.31 -24.82
C CYS A 661 18.27 22.99 -24.61
N MET A 662 17.43 22.87 -23.57
CA MET A 662 16.73 21.63 -23.21
C MET A 662 15.28 21.63 -23.74
N SER A 663 15.11 21.59 -25.06
CA SER A 663 13.77 21.66 -25.69
C SER A 663 12.84 20.49 -25.35
N ASN A 664 13.41 19.33 -25.02
CA ASN A 664 12.70 18.09 -24.74
C ASN A 664 12.37 17.87 -23.25
N LEU A 665 12.67 18.85 -22.39
CA LEU A 665 12.53 18.71 -20.94
C LEU A 665 11.05 18.61 -20.52
N GLN A 666 10.68 17.51 -19.88
CA GLN A 666 9.32 17.23 -19.40
C GLN A 666 9.19 17.35 -17.88
N ILE A 667 10.28 17.13 -17.13
CA ILE A 667 10.31 17.26 -15.67
C ILE A 667 11.52 18.09 -15.25
N LEU A 668 11.27 19.14 -14.48
CA LEU A 668 12.28 19.91 -13.76
C LEU A 668 11.90 19.94 -12.28
N TRP A 669 12.71 19.31 -11.43
CA TRP A 669 12.34 19.13 -10.03
C TRP A 669 13.46 19.54 -9.08
N GLY A 670 13.14 20.40 -8.10
CA GLY A 670 14.05 20.72 -7.00
C GLY A 670 15.03 21.87 -7.28
N VAL A 671 14.66 22.81 -8.15
CA VAL A 671 15.47 24.01 -8.40
C VAL A 671 15.37 24.94 -7.19
N ARG A 672 16.49 25.22 -6.52
CA ARG A 672 16.59 26.19 -5.43
C ARG A 672 17.60 27.29 -5.78
N CYS A 673 17.15 28.54 -5.83
CA CYS A 673 18.02 29.70 -6.02
C CYS A 673 18.22 30.44 -4.69
N ASN A 674 19.49 30.62 -4.31
CA ASN A 674 19.83 31.54 -3.22
C ASN A 674 19.73 32.97 -3.77
N GLY A 675 19.09 33.87 -3.02
CA GLY A 675 18.62 35.19 -3.47
C GLY A 675 19.67 36.24 -3.88
N GLY A 676 20.87 35.82 -4.32
CA GLY A 676 21.90 36.67 -4.91
C GLY A 676 22.10 36.49 -6.42
N SER A 677 21.49 35.48 -7.06
CA SER A 677 21.64 35.24 -8.51
C SER A 677 20.36 35.54 -9.29
N ASP A 678 20.45 36.33 -10.36
CA ASP A 678 19.35 36.61 -11.32
C ASP A 678 18.99 35.41 -12.22
N TRP A 679 19.53 34.23 -11.92
CA TRP A 679 19.42 33.04 -12.75
C TRP A 679 17.97 32.63 -13.02
N PHE A 680 17.13 32.63 -11.98
CA PHE A 680 15.77 32.12 -12.08
C PHE A 680 14.93 32.99 -13.01
N ALA A 681 14.98 34.30 -12.82
CA ALA A 681 14.34 35.28 -13.69
C ALA A 681 14.88 35.24 -15.14
N ARG A 682 16.14 34.84 -15.35
CA ARG A 682 16.75 34.75 -16.69
C ARG A 682 16.39 33.46 -17.44
N GLU A 683 16.34 32.31 -16.74
CA GLU A 683 16.29 31.00 -17.39
C GLU A 683 14.90 30.33 -17.36
N VAL A 684 14.10 30.53 -16.31
CA VAL A 684 12.76 29.92 -16.21
C VAL A 684 11.80 30.39 -17.32
N PRO A 685 11.79 31.68 -17.72
CA PRO A 685 10.98 32.13 -18.86
C PRO A 685 11.40 31.52 -20.21
N LYS A 686 12.60 30.95 -20.32
CA LYS A 686 13.12 30.30 -21.54
C LYS A 686 12.80 28.80 -21.59
N LEU A 687 12.11 28.27 -20.58
CA LEU A 687 11.72 26.86 -20.56
C LEU A 687 10.77 26.54 -21.71
N SER A 688 10.94 25.34 -22.27
CA SER A 688 10.06 24.81 -23.31
C SER A 688 8.65 24.57 -22.78
N THR A 689 7.65 24.71 -23.66
CA THR A 689 6.24 24.38 -23.37
C THR A 689 5.97 22.87 -23.28
N SER A 690 6.98 22.03 -23.51
CA SER A 690 6.93 20.57 -23.33
C SER A 690 6.97 20.13 -21.86
N LEU A 691 7.28 21.05 -20.93
CA LEU A 691 7.39 20.74 -19.51
C LEU A 691 6.02 20.35 -18.92
N LYS A 692 5.95 19.17 -18.30
CA LYS A 692 4.76 18.61 -17.66
C LYS A 692 4.78 18.73 -16.13
N LYS A 693 5.96 18.74 -15.50
CA LYS A 693 6.09 18.83 -14.03
C LYS A 693 7.19 19.80 -13.63
N LEU A 694 6.87 20.69 -12.70
CA LEU A 694 7.80 21.69 -12.19
C LEU A 694 7.76 21.72 -10.65
N LYS A 695 8.93 21.55 -10.01
CA LYS A 695 9.14 21.86 -8.60
C LYS A 695 10.26 22.88 -8.43
N VAL A 696 9.94 24.01 -7.81
CA VAL A 696 10.85 25.13 -7.57
C VAL A 696 10.79 25.63 -6.12
N ILE A 697 11.92 26.11 -5.63
CA ILE A 697 12.07 26.79 -4.34
C ILE A 697 12.69 28.15 -4.60
N VAL A 698 11.99 29.22 -4.24
CA VAL A 698 12.37 30.60 -4.52
C VAL A 698 12.57 31.40 -3.24
N THR A 699 13.43 32.41 -3.30
CA THR A 699 13.78 33.23 -2.12
C THR A 699 13.47 34.72 -2.30
N THR A 700 13.24 35.17 -3.54
CA THR A 700 12.93 36.57 -3.86
C THR A 700 11.59 36.70 -4.57
N GLU A 701 10.96 37.87 -4.47
CA GLU A 701 9.70 38.16 -5.17
C GLU A 701 9.86 38.14 -6.70
N LYS A 702 11.04 38.55 -7.21
CA LYS A 702 11.37 38.51 -8.64
C LYS A 702 11.38 37.07 -9.17
N ASP A 703 11.98 36.15 -8.43
CA ASP A 703 12.03 34.73 -8.80
C ASP A 703 10.63 34.09 -8.72
N LEU A 704 9.86 34.46 -7.69
CA LEU A 704 8.49 34.02 -7.55
C LEU A 704 7.63 34.45 -8.75
N LYS A 705 7.71 35.71 -9.19
CA LYS A 705 7.02 36.18 -10.40
C LYS A 705 7.45 35.40 -11.65
N ALA A 706 8.74 35.10 -11.80
CA ALA A 706 9.23 34.29 -12.91
C ALA A 706 8.70 32.84 -12.87
N ALA A 707 8.52 32.25 -11.68
CA ALA A 707 8.01 30.89 -11.54
C ALA A 707 6.57 30.77 -12.04
N PHE A 708 5.74 31.76 -11.70
CA PHE A 708 4.33 31.83 -12.09
C PHE A 708 4.13 32.31 -13.53
N ASN A 709 5.17 32.86 -14.17
CA ASN A 709 5.19 33.21 -15.60
C ASN A 709 5.88 32.15 -16.47
N CYS A 710 6.10 30.95 -15.95
CA CYS A 710 6.69 29.84 -16.71
C CYS A 710 5.84 29.50 -17.96
N PRO A 711 6.43 29.35 -19.16
CA PRO A 711 5.69 29.11 -20.41
C PRO A 711 4.76 27.89 -20.39
N SER A 712 5.12 26.79 -19.71
CA SER A 712 4.25 25.62 -19.58
C SER A 712 3.07 25.84 -18.64
N LEU A 713 3.21 26.74 -17.67
CA LEU A 713 2.13 27.10 -16.76
C LEU A 713 1.12 28.00 -17.47
N THR A 714 1.61 29.04 -18.16
CA THR A 714 0.78 30.00 -18.90
C THR A 714 0.11 29.41 -20.13
N SER A 715 0.76 28.45 -20.82
CA SER A 715 0.15 27.69 -21.93
C SER A 715 -0.81 26.58 -21.47
N GLY A 716 -0.97 26.37 -20.16
CA GLY A 716 -1.90 25.39 -19.61
C GLY A 716 -1.48 23.93 -19.77
N ARG A 717 -0.22 23.62 -20.12
CA ARG A 717 0.26 22.25 -20.41
C ARG A 717 0.84 21.51 -19.20
N LEU A 718 0.97 22.20 -18.06
CA LEU A 718 1.60 21.67 -16.87
C LEU A 718 0.63 20.76 -16.07
N HIS A 719 1.08 19.55 -15.73
CA HIS A 719 0.30 18.58 -14.95
C HIS A 719 0.57 18.65 -13.44
N THR A 720 1.75 19.11 -13.04
CA THR A 720 2.13 19.25 -11.63
C THR A 720 2.93 20.52 -11.42
N PHE A 721 2.48 21.36 -10.49
CA PHE A 721 3.19 22.55 -10.05
C PHE A 721 3.42 22.49 -8.53
N HIS A 722 4.68 22.60 -8.12
CA HIS A 722 5.08 22.71 -6.73
C HIS A 722 5.98 23.93 -6.58
N CYS A 723 5.55 24.91 -5.80
CA CYS A 723 6.31 26.12 -5.54
C CYS A 723 6.39 26.36 -4.04
N GLU A 724 7.62 26.53 -3.54
CA GLU A 724 7.92 26.87 -2.14
C GLU A 724 8.70 28.18 -2.11
N TRP A 725 8.35 29.09 -1.19
CA TRP A 725 9.05 30.37 -1.05
C TRP A 725 9.26 30.76 0.41
N SER A 726 10.24 31.64 0.63
CA SER A 726 10.63 32.11 1.97
C SER A 726 9.58 32.99 2.62
N ASP A 727 9.49 32.95 3.96
CA ASP A 727 8.49 33.63 4.79
C ASP A 727 8.40 35.16 4.59
N GLY A 728 9.50 35.80 4.17
CA GLY A 728 9.55 37.24 3.87
C GLY A 728 8.91 37.66 2.55
N VAL A 729 8.49 36.70 1.71
CA VAL A 729 7.89 36.95 0.39
C VAL A 729 6.41 36.55 0.44
N ALA A 730 5.53 37.46 0.06
CA ALA A 730 4.11 37.17 -0.11
C ALA A 730 3.76 37.16 -1.60
N LEU A 731 3.03 36.14 -2.04
CA LEU A 731 2.52 36.09 -3.40
C LEU A 731 1.22 36.90 -3.50
N GLN A 732 1.26 38.00 -4.23
CA GLN A 732 0.06 38.75 -4.61
C GLN A 732 -0.46 38.24 -5.96
N LEU A 733 -1.58 37.51 -5.96
CA LEU A 733 -2.25 37.09 -7.19
C LEU A 733 -3.49 37.95 -7.44
N ALA A 734 -3.38 38.86 -8.40
CA ALA A 734 -4.52 39.64 -8.91
C ALA A 734 -5.21 38.95 -10.10
N ASN A 735 -4.52 38.03 -10.80
CA ASN A 735 -4.99 37.39 -12.03
C ASN A 735 -5.21 35.88 -11.84
N PRO A 736 -6.17 35.27 -12.57
CA PRO A 736 -6.50 33.85 -12.46
C PRO A 736 -5.49 32.99 -13.25
N ILE A 737 -4.25 32.90 -12.77
CA ILE A 737 -3.12 32.26 -13.49
C ILE A 737 -3.39 30.79 -13.84
N PHE A 738 -4.12 30.05 -12.99
CA PHE A 738 -4.35 28.63 -13.21
C PHE A 738 -5.76 28.29 -13.70
N SER A 739 -6.68 29.25 -13.80
CA SER A 739 -8.09 28.97 -14.17
C SER A 739 -8.24 28.32 -15.55
N HIS A 740 -7.35 28.68 -16.48
CA HIS A 740 -7.33 28.16 -17.84
C HIS A 740 -6.56 26.83 -17.99
N ASN A 741 -5.95 26.32 -16.92
CA ASN A 741 -5.09 25.14 -16.99
C ASN A 741 -5.89 23.85 -16.76
N GLN A 742 -6.30 23.21 -17.87
CA GLN A 742 -7.12 21.99 -17.84
C GLN A 742 -6.34 20.72 -17.49
N TYR A 743 -5.01 20.72 -17.64
CA TYR A 743 -4.15 19.55 -17.42
C TYR A 743 -3.52 19.50 -16.02
N LEU A 744 -3.61 20.59 -15.24
CA LEU A 744 -3.02 20.69 -13.91
C LEU A 744 -3.83 19.87 -12.89
N HIS A 745 -3.32 18.69 -12.55
CA HIS A 745 -3.96 17.77 -11.60
C HIS A 745 -3.38 17.84 -10.18
N LYS A 746 -2.15 18.32 -10.01
CA LYS A 746 -1.50 18.47 -8.69
C LYS A 746 -0.93 19.86 -8.52
N LEU A 747 -1.39 20.56 -7.48
CA LEU A 747 -0.91 21.88 -7.08
C LEU A 747 -0.42 21.85 -5.63
N VAL A 748 0.82 22.27 -5.41
CA VAL A 748 1.43 22.39 -4.08
C VAL A 748 2.01 23.80 -3.93
N LEU A 749 1.50 24.55 -2.97
CA LEU A 749 1.93 25.92 -2.69
C LEU A 749 2.39 26.00 -1.23
N VAL A 750 3.63 26.43 -1.01
CA VAL A 750 4.25 26.54 0.32
C VAL A 750 4.77 27.96 0.54
N GLY A 751 4.14 28.70 1.43
CA GLY A 751 4.48 30.08 1.77
C GLY A 751 3.28 31.01 1.71
N LYS A 752 3.47 32.26 2.16
CA LYS A 752 2.39 33.23 2.38
C LYS A 752 1.67 33.63 1.08
N LEU A 753 0.35 33.45 1.05
CA LEU A 753 -0.53 33.79 -0.08
C LEU A 753 -1.40 35.00 0.27
N GLN A 754 -1.37 36.03 -0.59
CA GLN A 754 -2.27 37.18 -0.53
C GLN A 754 -3.16 37.16 -1.77
N VAL A 755 -4.38 36.65 -1.59
CA VAL A 755 -5.36 36.48 -2.66
C VAL A 755 -6.70 37.04 -2.22
N ASN A 756 -7.41 37.69 -3.16
CA ASN A 756 -8.76 38.20 -2.89
C ASN A 756 -9.78 37.04 -2.87
N ARG A 757 -9.67 36.12 -3.84
CA ARG A 757 -10.44 34.87 -3.90
C ARG A 757 -9.61 33.73 -4.49
N LEU A 758 -9.22 32.78 -3.65
CA LEU A 758 -8.63 31.49 -3.95
C LEU A 758 -9.48 30.69 -4.95
N SER A 759 -10.81 30.75 -4.83
CA SER A 759 -11.74 30.09 -5.77
C SER A 759 -11.55 30.51 -7.24
N PHE A 760 -11.06 31.72 -7.51
CA PHE A 760 -10.77 32.19 -8.87
C PHE A 760 -9.40 31.74 -9.41
N ILE A 761 -8.54 31.25 -8.52
CA ILE A 761 -7.16 30.90 -8.84
C ILE A 761 -7.04 29.39 -9.06
N LEU A 762 -7.88 28.58 -8.40
CA LEU A 762 -7.79 27.12 -8.48
C LEU A 762 -8.25 26.57 -9.86
N PRO A 763 -7.48 25.67 -10.49
CA PRO A 763 -7.91 24.98 -11.71
C PRO A 763 -9.04 23.96 -11.44
N PRO A 764 -9.96 23.75 -12.40
CA PRO A 764 -11.14 22.90 -12.20
C PRO A 764 -10.82 21.40 -12.11
N ASN A 765 -9.76 20.93 -12.77
CA ASN A 765 -9.41 19.50 -12.87
C ASN A 765 -8.38 19.03 -11.83
N LEU A 766 -8.27 19.75 -10.70
CA LEU A 766 -7.38 19.39 -9.61
C LEU A 766 -7.80 18.08 -8.95
N VAL A 767 -6.83 17.20 -8.76
CA VAL A 767 -6.98 15.93 -8.03
C VAL A 767 -6.29 16.02 -6.67
N ILE A 768 -5.18 16.76 -6.58
CA ILE A 768 -4.40 16.95 -5.35
C ILE A 768 -4.13 18.44 -5.15
N LEU A 769 -4.55 18.96 -3.99
CA LEU A 769 -4.23 20.31 -3.53
C LEU A 769 -3.51 20.25 -2.19
N GLU A 770 -2.32 20.84 -2.11
CA GLU A 770 -1.58 21.00 -0.86
C GLU A 770 -1.26 22.49 -0.65
N LEU A 771 -1.81 23.07 0.41
CA LEU A 771 -1.53 24.43 0.85
C LEU A 771 -0.79 24.37 2.18
N LYS A 772 0.42 24.95 2.20
CA LYS A 772 1.25 24.99 3.40
C LYS A 772 1.74 26.41 3.67
N ASP A 773 1.73 26.82 4.94
CA ASP A 773 2.23 28.13 5.37
C ASP A 773 1.58 29.30 4.61
N SER A 774 0.36 29.08 4.09
CA SER A 774 -0.36 30.00 3.20
C SER A 774 -0.96 31.21 3.89
N ASN A 775 -1.27 31.09 5.19
CA ASN A 775 -1.76 32.18 6.03
C ASN A 775 -2.95 32.95 5.42
N LEU A 776 -3.94 32.25 4.85
CA LEU A 776 -5.14 32.86 4.30
C LEU A 776 -5.98 33.49 5.42
N GLU A 777 -6.31 34.78 5.29
CA GLU A 777 -7.06 35.55 6.31
C GLU A 777 -8.53 35.80 5.91
N ASN A 778 -8.80 35.99 4.61
CA ASN A 778 -10.06 36.58 4.14
C ASN A 778 -11.04 35.60 3.46
N GLU A 779 -10.63 34.36 3.22
CA GLU A 779 -11.48 33.34 2.57
C GLU A 779 -11.19 31.97 3.17
N ASP A 780 -12.25 31.21 3.41
CA ASP A 780 -12.18 29.83 3.86
C ASP A 780 -11.69 28.92 2.71
N PRO A 781 -10.51 28.28 2.84
CA PRO A 781 -10.01 27.35 1.82
C PRO A 781 -10.90 26.12 1.63
N MET A 782 -11.72 25.73 2.62
CA MET A 782 -12.66 24.62 2.50
C MET A 782 -13.79 24.95 1.53
N VAL A 783 -14.28 26.20 1.52
CA VAL A 783 -15.30 26.64 0.55
C VAL A 783 -14.73 26.66 -0.87
N ALA A 784 -13.53 27.22 -1.04
CA ALA A 784 -12.89 27.30 -2.35
C ALA A 784 -12.53 25.92 -2.93
N ALA A 785 -11.95 25.04 -2.10
CA ALA A 785 -11.57 23.69 -2.53
C ALA A 785 -12.79 22.75 -2.63
N GLY A 786 -13.85 22.99 -1.85
CA GLY A 786 -15.07 22.18 -1.81
C GLY A 786 -15.84 22.16 -3.14
N ALA A 787 -15.72 23.22 -3.93
CA ALA A 787 -16.33 23.32 -5.25
C ALA A 787 -15.59 22.52 -6.35
N LEU A 788 -14.43 21.93 -6.06
CA LEU A 788 -13.62 21.22 -7.07
C LEU A 788 -14.18 19.80 -7.32
N PRO A 789 -14.62 19.47 -8.56
CA PRO A 789 -15.35 18.24 -8.84
C PRO A 789 -14.49 16.97 -8.79
N HIS A 790 -13.18 17.10 -8.98
CA HIS A 790 -12.26 15.95 -9.13
C HIS A 790 -11.23 15.84 -8.00
N LEU A 791 -11.35 16.67 -6.97
CA LEU A 791 -10.39 16.73 -5.88
C LEU A 791 -10.50 15.46 -5.03
N LYS A 792 -9.41 14.70 -4.92
CA LYS A 792 -9.33 13.46 -4.15
C LYS A 792 -8.50 13.60 -2.87
N LEU A 793 -7.53 14.51 -2.86
CA LEU A 793 -6.72 14.79 -1.68
C LEU A 793 -6.58 16.28 -1.45
N LEU A 794 -6.80 16.69 -0.21
CA LEU A 794 -6.57 18.03 0.29
C LEU A 794 -5.65 17.98 1.52
N LYS A 795 -4.54 18.75 1.49
CA LYS A 795 -3.74 19.04 2.69
C LYS A 795 -3.72 20.53 2.97
N LEU A 796 -4.09 20.87 4.20
CA LEU A 796 -4.05 22.22 4.74
C LEU A 796 -3.12 22.20 5.95
N THR A 797 -1.95 22.84 5.84
CA THR A 797 -0.97 22.90 6.93
C THR A 797 -0.58 24.33 7.21
N ASN A 798 -0.93 24.87 8.38
CA ASN A 798 -0.68 26.29 8.69
C ASN A 798 -1.15 27.23 7.54
N SER A 799 -2.28 26.89 6.91
CA SER A 799 -2.72 27.50 5.66
C SER A 799 -3.80 28.56 5.85
N PHE A 800 -4.48 28.58 7.00
CA PHE A 800 -5.62 29.46 7.29
C PHE A 800 -5.50 30.07 8.68
N LEU A 801 -5.73 31.38 8.77
CA LEU A 801 -5.72 32.17 9.99
C LEU A 801 -7.12 32.55 10.49
N GLY A 802 -8.18 32.17 9.76
CA GLY A 802 -9.55 32.32 10.23
C GLY A 802 -9.93 31.27 11.28
N THR A 803 -11.14 31.42 11.81
CA THR A 803 -11.64 30.65 12.96
C THR A 803 -12.64 29.57 12.59
N VAL A 804 -13.23 29.64 11.39
CA VAL A 804 -14.33 28.76 10.96
C VAL A 804 -14.01 28.11 9.62
N PHE A 805 -14.21 26.80 9.54
CA PHE A 805 -14.33 26.05 8.29
C PHE A 805 -15.78 25.68 8.03
N SER A 806 -16.24 25.83 6.79
CA SER A 806 -17.61 25.51 6.36
C SER A 806 -17.60 24.58 5.14
N CYS A 807 -18.30 23.46 5.27
CA CYS A 807 -18.58 22.52 4.18
C CYS A 807 -20.10 22.47 3.94
N LYS A 808 -20.53 22.80 2.71
CA LYS A 808 -21.93 22.69 2.28
C LYS A 808 -22.28 21.27 1.87
N ASP A 809 -23.57 20.97 1.79
CA ASP A 809 -24.14 19.66 1.44
C ASP A 809 -23.66 19.05 0.10
N ASP A 810 -23.18 19.87 -0.85
CA ASP A 810 -22.61 19.43 -2.13
C ASP A 810 -21.07 19.51 -2.19
N SER A 811 -20.42 19.90 -1.09
CA SER A 811 -18.98 20.13 -1.07
C SER A 811 -18.18 18.83 -1.10
N PHE A 812 -17.09 18.83 -1.88
CA PHE A 812 -16.11 17.76 -1.98
C PHE A 812 -16.66 16.42 -2.53
N PRO A 813 -17.20 16.39 -3.76
CA PRO A 813 -17.91 15.23 -4.30
C PRO A 813 -17.03 13.96 -4.43
N MET A 814 -15.72 14.11 -4.60
CA MET A 814 -14.78 13.00 -4.81
C MET A 814 -13.63 12.94 -3.80
N LEU A 815 -13.66 13.74 -2.72
CA LEU A 815 -12.53 13.81 -1.78
C LEU A 815 -12.42 12.49 -1.02
N GLU A 816 -11.25 11.84 -1.10
CA GLU A 816 -10.95 10.57 -0.43
C GLU A 816 -10.08 10.77 0.81
N GLU A 817 -9.21 11.79 0.82
CA GLU A 817 -8.30 12.08 1.94
C GLU A 817 -8.24 13.57 2.31
N LEU A 818 -8.38 13.87 3.60
CA LEU A 818 -8.27 15.23 4.16
C LEU A 818 -7.23 15.28 5.29
N TYR A 819 -6.27 16.21 5.18
CA TYR A 819 -5.26 16.47 6.20
C TYR A 819 -5.35 17.91 6.68
N LEU A 820 -5.62 18.09 7.96
CA LEU A 820 -5.65 19.38 8.66
C LEU A 820 -4.53 19.41 9.68
N ALA A 821 -3.55 20.31 9.52
CA ALA A 821 -2.38 20.35 10.39
C ALA A 821 -2.01 21.77 10.81
N SER A 822 -1.70 21.95 12.11
CA SER A 822 -1.16 23.20 12.66
C SER A 822 -2.00 24.43 12.26
N LEU A 823 -3.31 24.37 12.48
CA LEU A 823 -4.25 25.47 12.24
C LEU A 823 -4.55 26.16 13.59
N PRO A 824 -3.81 27.23 13.96
CA PRO A 824 -3.76 27.69 15.34
C PRO A 824 -5.03 28.39 15.81
N LYS A 825 -5.79 29.01 14.90
CA LYS A 825 -7.00 29.80 15.22
C LYS A 825 -8.31 29.08 14.91
N LEU A 826 -8.24 27.90 14.26
CA LEU A 826 -9.42 27.14 13.87
C LEU A 826 -10.16 26.65 15.13
N ASN A 827 -11.38 27.16 15.33
CA ASN A 827 -12.22 26.85 16.47
C ASN A 827 -13.46 26.04 16.08
N ILE A 828 -14.05 26.39 14.93
CA ILE A 828 -15.32 25.80 14.47
C ILE A 828 -15.07 25.11 13.13
N TRP A 829 -15.56 23.88 13.00
CA TRP A 829 -15.66 23.20 11.73
C TRP A 829 -17.10 22.75 11.51
N GLU A 830 -17.79 23.43 10.61
CA GLU A 830 -19.17 23.16 10.21
C GLU A 830 -19.18 22.23 9.01
N VAL A 831 -19.83 21.08 9.16
CA VAL A 831 -20.04 20.11 8.09
C VAL A 831 -21.54 19.90 7.98
N GLN A 832 -22.13 20.27 6.84
CA GLN A 832 -23.53 20.00 6.54
C GLN A 832 -23.72 18.55 6.09
N THR A 833 -24.92 18.01 6.33
CA THR A 833 -25.30 16.66 5.87
C THR A 833 -25.24 16.58 4.35
N GLY A 834 -24.51 15.59 3.81
CA GLY A 834 -24.27 15.44 2.37
C GLY A 834 -22.85 15.81 1.93
N ALA A 835 -22.15 16.64 2.71
CA ALA A 835 -20.76 17.01 2.44
C ALA A 835 -19.82 15.79 2.54
N LEU A 836 -18.70 15.83 1.81
CA LEU A 836 -17.61 14.84 1.89
C LEU A 836 -18.05 13.38 1.61
N PRO A 837 -18.89 13.09 0.61
CA PRO A 837 -19.53 11.77 0.43
C PRO A 837 -18.54 10.61 0.19
N CYS A 838 -17.32 10.89 -0.28
CA CYS A 838 -16.32 9.87 -0.62
C CYS A 838 -15.13 9.78 0.38
N LEU A 839 -15.16 10.52 1.49
CA LEU A 839 -14.01 10.68 2.37
C LEU A 839 -13.70 9.40 3.13
N LYS A 840 -12.50 8.84 2.95
CA LYS A 840 -12.04 7.60 3.59
C LYS A 840 -11.05 7.82 4.73
N LYS A 841 -10.24 8.87 4.64
CA LYS A 841 -9.21 9.18 5.64
C LYS A 841 -9.24 10.64 6.04
N LEU A 842 -9.31 10.88 7.35
CA LEU A 842 -9.22 12.20 7.96
C LEU A 842 -8.08 12.21 8.98
N VAL A 843 -7.18 13.18 8.85
CA VAL A 843 -6.06 13.37 9.77
C VAL A 843 -6.05 14.80 10.28
N ILE A 844 -6.12 14.97 11.61
CA ILE A 844 -6.11 16.26 12.29
C ILE A 844 -4.92 16.30 13.26
N ILE A 845 -4.00 17.24 13.03
CA ILE A 845 -2.75 17.34 13.78
C ILE A 845 -2.55 18.77 14.31
N LYS A 846 -2.25 18.92 15.61
CA LYS A 846 -1.91 20.20 16.25
C LYS A 846 -2.93 21.33 15.98
N CYS A 847 -4.22 21.03 16.10
CA CYS A 847 -5.31 22.01 15.96
C CYS A 847 -5.90 22.27 17.35
N GLY A 848 -5.18 23.04 18.18
CA GLY A 848 -5.44 23.13 19.62
C GLY A 848 -6.66 23.93 20.04
N MET A 849 -7.31 24.65 19.12
CA MET A 849 -8.52 25.45 19.41
C MET A 849 -9.81 24.77 18.91
N LEU A 850 -9.71 23.61 18.24
CA LEU A 850 -10.86 22.92 17.65
C LEU A 850 -11.57 22.07 18.71
N HIS A 851 -12.39 22.71 19.55
CA HIS A 851 -13.06 22.04 20.68
C HIS A 851 -14.31 21.26 20.26
N MET A 852 -14.98 21.65 19.19
CA MET A 852 -16.25 21.06 18.77
C MET A 852 -16.05 20.01 17.67
N PHE A 853 -16.60 18.81 17.90
CA PHE A 853 -16.70 17.78 16.87
C PHE A 853 -17.80 18.15 15.85
N PRO A 854 -17.56 18.07 14.52
CA PRO A 854 -18.53 18.50 13.52
C PRO A 854 -19.74 17.58 13.49
N LEU A 855 -20.96 18.12 13.65
CA LEU A 855 -22.20 17.34 13.64
C LEU A 855 -22.47 16.61 12.31
N GLY A 856 -21.94 17.12 11.19
CA GLY A 856 -22.04 16.46 9.87
C GLY A 856 -21.11 15.27 9.66
N LEU A 857 -20.01 15.18 10.42
CA LEU A 857 -18.98 14.16 10.22
C LEU A 857 -19.46 12.72 10.51
N PRO A 858 -20.31 12.46 11.53
CA PRO A 858 -20.97 11.16 11.72
C PRO A 858 -21.76 10.65 10.51
N PHE A 859 -22.24 11.54 9.63
CA PHE A 859 -23.01 11.16 8.43
C PHE A 859 -22.13 10.72 7.26
N VAL A 860 -20.80 10.83 7.38
CA VAL A 860 -19.83 10.39 6.36
C VAL A 860 -19.55 8.89 6.52
N THR A 861 -20.41 8.05 5.96
CA THR A 861 -20.33 6.58 6.05
C THR A 861 -19.11 5.97 5.38
N THR A 862 -18.47 6.71 4.46
CA THR A 862 -17.30 6.24 3.72
C THR A 862 -15.99 6.38 4.50
N LEU A 863 -16.01 7.04 5.67
CA LEU A 863 -14.83 7.25 6.50
C LEU A 863 -14.35 5.92 7.09
N GLN A 864 -13.07 5.60 6.92
CA GLN A 864 -12.45 4.35 7.37
C GLN A 864 -11.40 4.60 8.44
N GLN A 865 -10.77 5.78 8.39
CA GLN A 865 -9.66 6.15 9.27
C GLN A 865 -9.79 7.60 9.75
N LEU A 866 -9.85 7.78 11.07
CA LEU A 866 -9.73 9.07 11.74
C LEU A 866 -8.47 9.08 12.63
N GLU A 867 -7.56 10.00 12.37
CA GLU A 867 -6.33 10.17 13.16
C GLU A 867 -6.29 11.58 13.77
N CYS A 868 -6.30 11.67 15.10
CA CYS A 868 -6.29 12.92 15.84
C CYS A 868 -5.07 13.02 16.76
N PHE A 869 -4.24 14.05 16.59
CA PHE A 869 -3.04 14.28 17.40
C PHE A 869 -2.92 15.75 17.81
N GLY A 870 -2.82 16.06 19.11
CA GLY A 870 -2.70 17.45 19.57
C GLY A 870 -3.94 18.31 19.27
N VAL A 871 -5.12 17.70 19.38
CA VAL A 871 -6.44 18.35 19.42
C VAL A 871 -6.97 18.33 20.86
N PRO A 872 -7.92 19.21 21.23
CA PRO A 872 -8.53 19.22 22.57
C PRO A 872 -9.15 17.88 22.96
N GLN A 873 -9.14 17.58 24.26
CA GLN A 873 -9.65 16.31 24.78
C GLN A 873 -11.18 16.18 24.56
N GLU A 874 -11.91 17.29 24.62
CA GLU A 874 -13.37 17.28 24.40
C GLU A 874 -13.72 16.85 22.97
N PHE A 875 -12.90 17.23 21.99
CA PHE A 875 -13.06 16.80 20.60
C PHE A 875 -12.86 15.29 20.45
N VAL A 876 -11.83 14.74 21.10
CA VAL A 876 -11.52 13.31 21.06
C VAL A 876 -12.62 12.49 21.73
N GLN A 877 -13.10 12.95 22.89
CA GLN A 877 -14.18 12.28 23.63
C GLN A 877 -15.47 12.26 22.81
N LYS A 878 -15.87 13.38 22.19
CA LYS A 878 -17.05 13.40 21.31
C LYS A 878 -16.90 12.53 20.06
N ALA A 879 -15.68 12.47 19.50
CA ALA A 879 -15.40 11.56 18.40
C ALA A 879 -15.59 10.09 18.83
N GLU A 880 -15.08 9.73 20.02
CA GLU A 880 -15.26 8.42 20.64
C GLU A 880 -16.74 8.07 20.88
N GLU A 881 -17.51 9.01 21.43
CA GLU A 881 -18.97 8.90 21.61
C GLU A 881 -19.70 8.66 20.28
N CYS A 882 -19.21 9.23 19.19
CA CYS A 882 -19.73 9.03 17.83
C CYS A 882 -19.20 7.75 17.14
N GLY A 883 -18.58 6.82 17.88
CA GLY A 883 -18.04 5.58 17.35
C GLY A 883 -16.66 5.68 16.70
N TRP A 884 -16.06 6.88 16.68
CA TRP A 884 -14.71 7.13 16.17
C TRP A 884 -13.71 7.17 17.32
N SER A 885 -13.49 6.01 17.95
CA SER A 885 -12.32 5.85 18.82
C SER A 885 -11.04 5.78 17.98
N ARG A 886 -9.86 5.73 18.62
CA ARG A 886 -8.58 5.41 17.94
C ARG A 886 -8.57 4.05 17.19
N GLN A 887 -9.71 3.39 17.10
CA GLN A 887 -9.99 2.11 16.49
C GLN A 887 -10.93 2.34 15.31
N SER A 888 -10.54 1.88 14.12
CA SER A 888 -11.41 1.84 12.95
C SER A 888 -12.64 0.97 13.20
N LEU A 889 -13.82 1.51 12.86
CA LEU A 889 -15.12 0.86 12.58
C LEU A 889 -15.56 -0.26 13.54
N ARG A 890 -16.41 0.10 14.50
CA ARG A 890 -17.58 -0.70 14.82
C ARG A 890 -18.80 0.21 14.82
N LEU A 891 -19.65 0.07 13.80
CA LEU A 891 -21.09 0.27 14.02
C LEU A 891 -21.47 -0.57 15.26
N PRO A 892 -22.50 -0.19 16.04
CA PRO A 892 -22.99 -1.02 17.13
C PRO A 892 -23.08 -2.47 16.65
N HIS A 893 -22.47 -3.39 17.41
CA HIS A 893 -22.56 -4.82 17.10
C HIS A 893 -24.03 -5.16 16.82
N ASN A 894 -24.26 -5.85 15.71
CA ASN A 894 -25.56 -6.29 15.17
C ASN A 894 -26.32 -5.38 14.18
N PHE A 895 -25.75 -4.28 13.67
CA PHE A 895 -26.44 -3.53 12.59
C PHE A 895 -26.72 -4.37 11.33
N GLU A 896 -25.78 -5.25 10.94
CA GLU A 896 -25.95 -6.18 9.81
C GLU A 896 -26.99 -7.27 10.11
N ALA A 897 -26.98 -7.83 11.32
CA ALA A 897 -27.92 -8.86 11.75
C ALA A 897 -29.38 -8.35 11.86
N ILE A 898 -29.57 -7.09 12.24
CA ILE A 898 -30.88 -6.43 12.33
C ILE A 898 -31.44 -6.13 10.92
N ILE A 899 -30.56 -5.76 9.97
CA ILE A 899 -30.95 -5.46 8.58
C ILE A 899 -31.28 -6.74 7.80
N GLU A 900 -30.56 -7.85 8.02
CA GLU A 900 -30.83 -9.14 7.37
C GLU A 900 -32.16 -9.80 7.78
N GLN A 901 -32.75 -9.42 8.92
CA GLN A 901 -33.95 -10.01 9.50
C GLN A 901 -35.20 -9.11 9.40
N SER A 902 -35.11 -7.97 8.70
CA SER A 902 -36.18 -6.98 8.52
C SER A 902 -37.05 -7.27 7.28
N ASP A 903 -38.38 -7.34 7.44
CA ASP A 903 -39.32 -7.57 6.32
C ASP A 903 -39.74 -6.30 5.54
N THR A 904 -39.40 -5.09 6.00
CA THR A 904 -39.63 -3.85 5.21
C THR A 904 -38.41 -3.50 4.36
N PRO A 905 -38.57 -3.05 3.09
CA PRO A 905 -37.45 -2.58 2.28
C PRO A 905 -36.83 -1.34 2.93
N VAL A 906 -35.57 -1.50 3.36
CA VAL A 906 -34.81 -0.49 4.08
C VAL A 906 -34.43 0.66 3.13
N ASP A 907 -34.79 1.89 3.49
CA ASP A 907 -34.48 3.10 2.72
C ASP A 907 -33.09 3.63 3.12
N PHE A 908 -32.08 3.29 2.31
CA PHE A 908 -30.68 3.72 2.52
C PHE A 908 -30.38 5.16 2.07
N SER A 909 -31.40 5.95 1.71
CA SER A 909 -31.17 7.32 1.21
C SER A 909 -30.57 8.27 2.25
N SER A 910 -30.72 8.01 3.55
CA SER A 910 -29.99 8.72 4.62
C SER A 910 -29.92 7.91 5.91
N ILE A 911 -28.87 8.11 6.72
CA ILE A 911 -28.77 7.52 8.07
C ILE A 911 -29.93 7.98 8.96
N SER A 912 -30.42 9.21 8.81
CA SER A 912 -31.54 9.72 9.62
C SER A 912 -32.85 8.96 9.35
N LYS A 913 -33.13 8.62 8.09
CA LYS A 913 -34.29 7.78 7.73
C LYS A 913 -34.11 6.32 8.11
N LEU A 914 -32.90 5.78 7.98
CA LEU A 914 -32.55 4.45 8.47
C LEU A 914 -32.76 4.37 9.98
N TYR A 915 -32.33 5.40 10.71
CA TYR A 915 -32.61 5.57 12.13
C TYR A 915 -34.11 5.71 12.38
N GLU A 916 -34.84 6.55 11.66
CA GLU A 916 -36.31 6.68 11.79
C GLU A 916 -37.05 5.36 11.53
N GLN A 917 -36.58 4.54 10.59
CA GLN A 917 -37.14 3.21 10.30
C GLN A 917 -36.80 2.18 11.39
N LEU A 918 -35.60 2.24 11.95
CA LEU A 918 -35.20 1.45 13.13
C LEU A 918 -35.93 1.93 14.41
N ILE A 919 -36.25 3.22 14.50
CA ILE A 919 -37.00 3.91 15.58
C ILE A 919 -38.51 3.62 15.51
N ALA A 920 -39.06 3.34 14.32
CA ALA A 920 -40.48 3.05 14.11
C ALA A 920 -40.90 1.61 14.50
N GLY A 921 -39.97 0.77 14.98
CA GLY A 921 -40.26 -0.57 15.50
C GLY A 921 -40.52 -1.61 14.40
N GLY A 922 -39.45 -2.17 13.82
CA GLY A 922 -39.55 -3.38 13.00
C GLY A 922 -39.72 -4.63 13.87
N PHE A 923 -40.77 -5.42 13.62
CA PHE A 923 -40.98 -6.71 14.29
C PHE A 923 -39.91 -7.71 13.84
N LEU A 924 -39.12 -8.24 14.77
CA LEU A 924 -38.24 -9.39 14.52
C LEU A 924 -39.09 -10.68 14.52
N SER A 925 -39.50 -11.17 13.35
CA SER A 925 -39.79 -12.60 13.16
C SER A 925 -39.60 -12.98 11.69
N ASN A 926 -38.71 -13.92 11.43
CA ASN A 926 -38.11 -14.08 10.11
C ASN A 926 -38.88 -15.07 9.21
N LYS A 927 -38.54 -15.03 7.92
CA LYS A 927 -38.93 -16.00 6.90
C LYS A 927 -38.99 -17.44 7.46
N THR A 928 -40.15 -18.04 7.19
CA THR A 928 -40.47 -19.47 7.24
C THR A 928 -40.55 -20.14 8.61
N GLN A 929 -41.79 -20.56 8.89
CA GLN A 929 -42.28 -21.47 9.92
C GLN A 929 -42.51 -20.89 11.32
N ALA A 930 -43.80 -20.93 11.68
CA ALA A 930 -44.40 -20.41 12.89
C ALA A 930 -43.75 -20.99 14.17
N SER A 931 -43.67 -20.14 15.20
CA SER A 931 -43.32 -20.40 16.62
C SER A 931 -41.94 -19.97 17.15
N SER A 932 -41.55 -18.69 16.97
CA SER A 932 -40.40 -18.09 17.67
C SER A 932 -40.59 -16.59 18.01
N PRO A 933 -39.81 -16.01 18.97
CA PRO A 933 -40.15 -14.82 19.78
C PRO A 933 -40.35 -13.51 19.02
N LYS A 934 -41.23 -12.64 19.54
CA LYS A 934 -41.27 -11.21 19.19
C LYS A 934 -40.41 -10.44 20.20
N TYR A 935 -39.65 -9.45 19.74
CA TYR A 935 -38.91 -8.51 20.59
C TYR A 935 -39.28 -7.06 20.25
N TRP A 936 -39.20 -6.16 21.24
CA TRP A 936 -39.53 -4.73 21.10
C TRP A 936 -38.52 -3.85 21.84
N VAL A 937 -38.31 -2.62 21.35
CA VAL A 937 -37.41 -1.59 21.91
C VAL A 937 -38.22 -0.35 22.30
N VAL A 938 -38.04 0.14 23.53
CA VAL A 938 -38.83 1.22 24.13
C VAL A 938 -38.14 2.58 24.00
N LYS A 939 -38.92 3.65 23.77
CA LYS A 939 -38.49 5.05 23.75
C LYS A 939 -38.43 5.68 25.16
N GLY A 940 -37.34 6.38 25.49
CA GLY A 940 -37.22 7.26 26.66
C GLY A 940 -36.59 8.61 26.31
N ASN A 941 -36.94 9.68 27.04
CA ASN A 941 -36.66 11.09 26.75
C ASN A 941 -35.16 11.42 26.50
N ASP A 942 -34.80 11.48 25.21
CA ASP A 942 -33.57 12.02 24.64
C ASP A 942 -32.24 11.25 24.84
N ILE A 943 -32.27 9.99 25.31
CA ILE A 943 -31.12 9.07 25.26
C ILE A 943 -31.60 7.65 24.93
N TYR A 944 -31.03 7.00 23.90
CA TYR A 944 -31.39 5.64 23.49
C TYR A 944 -30.85 4.60 24.49
N TYR A 945 -31.74 3.83 25.13
CA TYR A 945 -31.36 2.69 25.98
C TYR A 945 -31.64 1.39 25.24
N ASN A 946 -30.66 0.50 25.16
CA ASN A 946 -30.87 -0.89 24.76
C ASN A 946 -31.88 -1.53 25.72
N SER A 947 -33.12 -1.70 25.26
CA SER A 947 -34.18 -2.34 26.04
C SER A 947 -34.86 -3.39 25.18
N PHE A 948 -35.11 -4.56 25.74
CA PHE A 948 -35.66 -5.72 25.06
C PHE A 948 -36.84 -6.24 25.85
N MET A 949 -37.94 -6.57 25.17
CA MET A 949 -39.07 -7.28 25.78
C MET A 949 -39.20 -8.68 25.20
N LEU A 950 -39.19 -9.70 26.05
CA LEU A 950 -39.62 -11.06 25.73
C LEU A 950 -41.09 -11.20 26.07
N TYR A 951 -41.96 -11.48 25.10
CA TYR A 951 -43.39 -11.67 25.37
C TYR A 951 -43.70 -13.01 26.05
N ALA A 952 -44.85 -13.09 26.70
CA ALA A 952 -45.30 -14.25 27.48
C ALA A 952 -45.22 -15.62 26.78
N PRO A 953 -45.46 -15.75 25.44
CA PRO A 953 -45.27 -17.02 24.74
C PRO A 953 -43.85 -17.58 24.79
N CYS A 954 -42.86 -16.75 25.14
CA CYS A 954 -41.45 -17.12 25.24
C CYS A 954 -41.06 -17.56 26.66
N LEU A 955 -42.02 -17.60 27.59
CA LEU A 955 -41.80 -18.00 28.98
C LEU A 955 -42.34 -19.41 29.21
N SER A 956 -41.56 -20.24 29.90
CA SER A 956 -41.95 -21.58 30.30
C SER A 956 -42.56 -21.56 31.70
N LEU A 957 -43.57 -22.41 31.91
CA LEU A 957 -44.23 -22.61 33.20
C LEU A 957 -43.91 -24.01 33.74
N ALA A 958 -43.49 -24.09 35.00
CA ALA A 958 -43.20 -25.37 35.65
C ALA A 958 -43.55 -25.35 37.15
N GLU A 959 -43.69 -26.55 37.73
CA GLU A 959 -43.99 -26.77 39.14
C GLU A 959 -42.69 -26.80 39.98
N CYS A 960 -42.68 -26.16 41.16
CA CYS A 960 -41.56 -26.27 42.10
C CYS A 960 -41.51 -27.68 42.73
N HIS A 961 -40.74 -28.60 42.14
CA HIS A 961 -40.44 -29.91 42.75
C HIS A 961 -38.93 -30.03 43.06
N PRO A 962 -38.53 -30.49 44.25
CA PRO A 962 -37.10 -30.55 44.62
C PRO A 962 -36.23 -31.53 43.82
N PHE A 963 -36.80 -32.30 42.88
CA PHE A 963 -36.07 -33.39 42.19
C PHE A 963 -36.46 -33.61 40.71
N LYS A 964 -37.36 -32.83 40.11
CA LYS A 964 -37.72 -32.90 38.67
C LYS A 964 -38.61 -31.73 38.25
N ASP A 965 -38.17 -30.94 37.27
CA ASP A 965 -39.01 -29.93 36.61
C ASP A 965 -39.99 -30.62 35.65
N ILE A 966 -41.30 -30.43 35.84
CA ILE A 966 -42.35 -30.90 34.92
C ILE A 966 -42.89 -29.65 34.20
N SER A 967 -42.73 -29.58 32.87
CA SER A 967 -43.32 -28.50 32.07
C SER A 967 -44.84 -28.59 32.12
N LEU A 968 -45.48 -27.45 32.39
CA LEU A 968 -46.92 -27.27 32.50
C LEU A 968 -47.44 -26.27 31.45
N ASP A 969 -46.75 -26.12 30.31
CA ASP A 969 -47.06 -25.07 29.32
C ASP A 969 -48.50 -25.12 28.75
N ASN A 970 -49.19 -26.25 28.89
CA ASN A 970 -50.62 -26.40 28.56
C ASN A 970 -51.59 -25.70 29.54
N CYS A 971 -51.08 -25.21 30.67
CA CYS A 971 -51.85 -24.50 31.70
C CYS A 971 -52.02 -23.00 31.39
N TRP A 972 -51.43 -22.50 30.31
CA TRP A 972 -51.71 -21.16 29.81
C TRP A 972 -53.07 -21.09 29.08
N GLU A 973 -53.80 -20.02 29.33
CA GLU A 973 -54.87 -19.48 28.49
C GLU A 973 -54.33 -18.23 27.81
N TRP A 974 -54.27 -18.25 26.48
CA TRP A 974 -53.70 -17.15 25.72
C TRP A 974 -54.80 -16.18 25.31
N SER A 975 -54.59 -14.90 25.57
CA SER A 975 -55.47 -13.80 25.16
C SER A 975 -54.66 -12.79 24.35
N GLN A 976 -55.32 -12.05 23.46
CA GLN A 976 -54.69 -10.93 22.76
C GLN A 976 -55.22 -9.61 23.32
N ILE A 977 -54.31 -8.69 23.60
CA ILE A 977 -54.64 -7.33 24.01
C ILE A 977 -53.98 -6.34 23.05
N GLU A 978 -54.66 -5.23 22.82
CA GLU A 978 -54.17 -4.14 21.98
C GLU A 978 -53.42 -3.12 22.87
N GLU A 979 -52.18 -2.80 22.51
CA GLU A 979 -51.42 -1.74 23.18
C GLU A 979 -51.75 -0.35 22.63
N SER A 980 -51.33 0.70 23.33
CA SER A 980 -51.60 2.11 23.01
C SER A 980 -51.12 2.57 21.62
N GLU A 981 -50.30 1.78 20.93
CA GLU A 981 -49.79 2.04 19.58
C GLU A 981 -50.39 1.11 18.51
N GLY A 982 -51.44 0.34 18.84
CA GLY A 982 -52.18 -0.52 17.89
C GLY A 982 -51.56 -1.91 17.66
N ALA A 983 -50.53 -2.28 18.42
CA ALA A 983 -49.92 -3.60 18.36
C ALA A 983 -50.74 -4.63 19.17
N LEU A 984 -51.07 -5.77 18.56
CA LEU A 984 -51.68 -6.92 19.24
C LEU A 984 -50.59 -7.78 19.90
N ILE A 985 -50.60 -7.84 21.22
CA ILE A 985 -49.69 -8.66 22.03
C ILE A 985 -50.42 -9.84 22.66
N THR A 986 -49.76 -10.99 22.70
CA THR A 986 -50.30 -12.19 23.33
C THR A 986 -49.93 -12.23 24.81
N VAL A 987 -50.93 -12.31 25.67
CA VAL A 987 -50.81 -12.42 27.13
C VAL A 987 -51.18 -13.82 27.57
N GLY A 988 -50.38 -14.39 28.47
CA GLY A 988 -50.66 -15.66 29.10
C GLY A 988 -51.41 -15.46 30.41
N LYS A 989 -52.57 -16.11 30.56
CA LYS A 989 -53.32 -16.20 31.81
C LYS A 989 -53.23 -17.61 32.37
N LEU A 990 -52.91 -17.74 33.65
CA LEU A 990 -52.71 -19.06 34.27
C LEU A 990 -54.06 -19.72 34.63
N LYS A 991 -54.39 -20.85 33.97
CA LYS A 991 -55.61 -21.64 34.23
C LYS A 991 -55.59 -22.26 35.63
N SER A 992 -56.76 -22.61 36.16
CA SER A 992 -56.87 -23.34 37.42
C SER A 992 -56.16 -24.69 37.33
N ALA A 993 -55.03 -24.85 38.01
CA ALA A 993 -54.30 -26.11 38.03
C ALA A 993 -55.11 -27.21 38.77
N PRO A 994 -55.03 -28.48 38.35
CA PRO A 994 -55.74 -29.59 38.99
C PRO A 994 -55.24 -29.94 40.42
N PHE A 995 -54.23 -29.25 40.94
CA PHE A 995 -53.63 -29.50 42.26
C PHE A 995 -53.72 -28.25 43.15
N SER A 996 -54.68 -28.23 44.06
CA SER A 996 -55.16 -27.05 44.80
C SER A 996 -54.25 -26.54 45.94
N ASN A 997 -52.93 -26.76 45.92
CA ASN A 997 -52.08 -26.36 47.05
C ASN A 997 -50.58 -26.12 46.74
N LYS A 998 -50.19 -25.87 45.47
CA LYS A 998 -48.77 -25.71 45.09
C LYS A 998 -48.49 -24.43 44.30
N CYS A 999 -47.33 -23.83 44.55
CA CYS A 999 -46.85 -22.61 43.90
C CYS A 999 -46.08 -22.95 42.60
N PHE A 1000 -46.36 -22.20 41.52
CA PHE A 1000 -45.69 -22.36 40.22
C PHE A 1000 -44.56 -21.34 40.04
N TYR A 1001 -43.67 -21.61 39.08
CA TYR A 1001 -42.73 -20.61 38.58
C TYR A 1001 -42.84 -20.41 37.07
N VAL A 1002 -42.63 -19.16 36.64
CA VAL A 1002 -42.58 -18.74 35.23
C VAL A 1002 -41.21 -18.16 34.96
N GLY A 1003 -40.55 -18.58 33.88
CA GLY A 1003 -39.22 -18.08 33.55
C GLY A 1003 -38.79 -18.37 32.14
N GLY A 1004 -37.63 -17.87 31.76
CA GLY A 1004 -37.09 -18.01 30.42
C GLY A 1004 -35.58 -17.83 30.38
N GLU A 1005 -35.06 -17.97 29.17
CA GLU A 1005 -33.65 -17.79 28.83
C GLU A 1005 -33.53 -16.65 27.81
N PHE A 1006 -32.53 -15.81 27.97
CA PHE A 1006 -32.22 -14.73 27.02
C PHE A 1006 -30.73 -14.70 26.74
N ASP A 1007 -30.34 -14.70 25.47
CA ASP A 1007 -28.94 -14.58 25.08
C ASP A 1007 -28.46 -13.13 25.31
N ALA A 1008 -27.65 -12.94 26.34
CA ALA A 1008 -27.11 -11.64 26.71
C ALA A 1008 -26.04 -11.15 25.73
N GLY A 1009 -25.58 -11.97 24.78
CA GLY A 1009 -24.80 -11.51 23.63
C GLY A 1009 -25.55 -10.50 22.75
N ASN A 1010 -26.87 -10.41 22.89
CA ASN A 1010 -27.69 -9.39 22.24
C ASN A 1010 -27.68 -8.02 22.96
N LEU A 1011 -27.06 -7.92 24.14
CA LEU A 1011 -26.96 -6.67 24.92
C LEU A 1011 -25.62 -5.98 24.68
N SER A 1012 -25.59 -4.65 24.68
CA SER A 1012 -24.32 -3.91 24.65
C SER A 1012 -23.51 -4.20 25.91
N PRO A 1013 -22.18 -4.43 25.78
CA PRO A 1013 -21.29 -4.74 26.89
C PRO A 1013 -21.01 -3.53 27.79
N GLU A 1014 -20.57 -3.79 29.03
CA GLU A 1014 -20.19 -2.80 30.05
C GLU A 1014 -21.34 -1.87 30.50
N ILE A 1015 -22.58 -2.30 30.25
CA ILE A 1015 -23.81 -1.61 30.67
C ILE A 1015 -24.52 -2.46 31.74
N THR A 1016 -25.10 -1.78 32.73
CA THR A 1016 -25.98 -2.41 33.73
C THR A 1016 -27.40 -2.49 33.17
N TYR A 1017 -28.00 -3.68 33.20
CA TYR A 1017 -29.38 -3.93 32.79
C TYR A 1017 -30.21 -4.41 33.96
N GLU A 1018 -31.45 -3.94 34.02
CA GLU A 1018 -32.51 -4.37 34.92
C GLU A 1018 -33.47 -5.30 34.21
N ILE A 1019 -33.85 -6.38 34.90
CA ILE A 1019 -34.84 -7.35 34.42
C ILE A 1019 -36.13 -7.15 35.20
N ALA A 1020 -37.26 -7.02 34.52
CA ALA A 1020 -38.57 -6.87 35.16
C ALA A 1020 -39.64 -7.76 34.49
N PHE A 1021 -40.41 -8.50 35.29
CA PHE A 1021 -41.60 -9.19 34.80
C PHE A 1021 -42.79 -8.24 34.74
N VAL A 1022 -43.51 -8.24 33.61
CA VAL A 1022 -44.74 -7.45 33.45
C VAL A 1022 -45.94 -8.35 33.70
N ILE A 1023 -46.55 -8.19 34.88
CA ILE A 1023 -47.64 -9.07 35.34
C ILE A 1023 -48.87 -8.29 35.79
N LYS A 1024 -50.00 -8.98 35.90
CA LYS A 1024 -51.22 -8.49 36.49
C LYS A 1024 -51.68 -9.46 37.57
N VAL A 1025 -51.75 -8.98 38.81
CA VAL A 1025 -52.13 -9.77 40.00
C VAL A 1025 -53.65 -9.82 40.12
N PRO A 1026 -54.29 -11.00 40.22
CA PRO A 1026 -55.75 -11.09 40.30
C PRO A 1026 -56.26 -10.66 41.68
N LEU A 1027 -57.49 -10.13 41.74
CA LEU A 1027 -58.15 -9.76 43.00
C LEU A 1027 -58.25 -10.94 43.99
N SER A 1028 -58.39 -12.15 43.46
CA SER A 1028 -58.53 -13.42 44.20
C SER A 1028 -57.20 -14.02 44.72
N ALA A 1029 -56.05 -13.37 44.51
CA ALA A 1029 -54.75 -13.90 44.96
C ALA A 1029 -54.69 -14.09 46.48
N SER A 1030 -54.23 -15.26 46.93
CA SER A 1030 -54.16 -15.61 48.35
C SER A 1030 -53.08 -14.81 49.09
N GLU A 1031 -53.32 -14.44 50.36
CA GLU A 1031 -52.33 -13.73 51.18
C GLU A 1031 -51.04 -14.54 51.40
N ARG A 1032 -51.13 -15.87 51.29
CA ARG A 1032 -50.00 -16.80 51.34
C ARG A 1032 -49.12 -16.69 50.09
N CYS A 1033 -49.72 -16.61 48.89
CA CYS A 1033 -49.01 -16.44 47.63
C CYS A 1033 -48.34 -15.07 47.52
N LEU A 1034 -49.03 -14.01 47.96
CA LEU A 1034 -48.48 -12.65 47.94
C LEU A 1034 -47.27 -12.45 48.86
N LYS A 1035 -47.13 -13.29 49.91
CA LYS A 1035 -45.98 -13.31 50.83
C LYS A 1035 -44.88 -14.31 50.43
N ALA A 1036 -45.14 -15.20 49.46
CA ALA A 1036 -44.26 -16.29 49.07
C ALA A 1036 -43.64 -16.11 47.67
N ALA A 1037 -43.90 -14.99 46.99
CA ALA A 1037 -43.34 -14.70 45.68
C ALA A 1037 -41.83 -14.48 45.78
N ARG A 1038 -41.07 -15.20 44.94
CA ARG A 1038 -39.61 -15.14 44.91
C ARG A 1038 -39.16 -14.99 43.48
N SER A 1039 -38.25 -14.06 43.23
CA SER A 1039 -37.59 -13.96 41.94
C SER A 1039 -36.22 -14.64 42.01
N TYR A 1040 -35.79 -15.17 40.87
CA TYR A 1040 -34.47 -15.76 40.70
C TYR A 1040 -33.91 -15.29 39.37
N PHE A 1041 -32.68 -14.79 39.36
CA PHE A 1041 -31.93 -14.62 38.12
C PHE A 1041 -30.47 -15.08 38.26
N SER A 1042 -29.92 -15.57 37.14
CA SER A 1042 -28.54 -16.05 37.04
C SER A 1042 -27.96 -15.63 35.70
N TYR A 1043 -26.79 -15.00 35.75
CA TYR A 1043 -26.09 -14.44 34.58
C TYR A 1043 -24.74 -15.12 34.31
N ALA A 1044 -24.22 -15.91 35.26
CA ALA A 1044 -23.04 -16.76 35.12
C ALA A 1044 -23.18 -18.04 35.98
N PRO A 1045 -22.48 -19.14 35.63
CA PRO A 1045 -22.48 -20.36 36.45
C PRO A 1045 -22.00 -20.06 37.88
N GLY A 1046 -22.87 -20.22 38.87
CA GLY A 1046 -22.58 -19.98 40.29
C GLY A 1046 -22.96 -18.59 40.83
N THR A 1047 -23.48 -17.67 40.00
CA THR A 1047 -24.07 -16.41 40.47
C THR A 1047 -25.60 -16.54 40.50
N SER A 1048 -26.16 -16.92 41.64
CA SER A 1048 -27.61 -16.95 41.84
C SER A 1048 -28.03 -15.82 42.78
N HIS A 1049 -28.89 -14.93 42.29
CA HIS A 1049 -29.55 -13.93 43.12
C HIS A 1049 -31.01 -14.34 43.28
N ALA A 1050 -31.43 -14.51 44.53
CA ALA A 1050 -32.82 -14.78 44.90
C ALA A 1050 -33.32 -13.68 45.85
N GLU A 1051 -34.43 -13.05 45.49
CA GLU A 1051 -35.02 -11.96 46.28
C GLU A 1051 -36.48 -12.30 46.62
N GLU A 1052 -36.88 -12.04 47.88
CA GLU A 1052 -38.27 -12.16 48.30
C GLU A 1052 -39.04 -10.92 47.86
N LEU A 1053 -40.06 -11.11 47.01
CA LEU A 1053 -40.89 -10.04 46.50
C LEU A 1053 -42.16 -9.92 47.35
N MET A 1054 -42.34 -8.78 48.01
CA MET A 1054 -43.57 -8.48 48.75
C MET A 1054 -44.65 -7.94 47.79
N LEU A 1055 -45.53 -8.84 47.32
CA LEU A 1055 -46.63 -8.48 46.42
C LEU A 1055 -47.87 -7.96 47.16
N VAL A 1056 -47.88 -8.02 48.50
CA VAL A 1056 -49.01 -7.65 49.36
C VAL A 1056 -49.43 -6.18 49.19
N ASP A 1057 -48.46 -5.29 48.92
CA ASP A 1057 -48.68 -3.84 48.82
C ASP A 1057 -48.87 -3.34 47.38
N LYS A 1058 -48.90 -4.23 46.37
CA LYS A 1058 -49.06 -3.86 44.96
C LYS A 1058 -50.54 -3.78 44.56
N GLN A 1059 -50.88 -2.87 43.65
CA GLN A 1059 -52.25 -2.75 43.13
C GLN A 1059 -52.66 -4.03 42.40
N LYS A 1060 -53.79 -4.61 42.84
CA LYS A 1060 -54.42 -5.76 42.18
C LYS A 1060 -55.20 -5.30 40.95
N ASP A 1061 -55.30 -6.17 39.97
CA ASP A 1061 -56.01 -5.98 38.70
C ASP A 1061 -55.45 -4.85 37.79
N VAL A 1062 -54.19 -4.46 37.99
CA VAL A 1062 -53.46 -3.51 37.14
C VAL A 1062 -52.14 -4.14 36.69
N TRP A 1063 -51.68 -3.80 35.48
CA TRP A 1063 -50.37 -4.22 34.98
C TRP A 1063 -49.26 -3.53 35.77
N ILE A 1064 -48.35 -4.32 36.34
CA ILE A 1064 -47.22 -3.85 37.13
C ILE A 1064 -45.91 -4.44 36.60
N GLU A 1065 -44.84 -3.65 36.65
CA GLU A 1065 -43.48 -4.11 36.45
C GLU A 1065 -42.91 -4.58 37.80
N LEU A 1066 -42.53 -5.85 37.86
CA LEU A 1066 -41.82 -6.44 38.99
C LEU A 1066 -40.35 -6.59 38.62
N VAL A 1067 -39.53 -5.66 39.10
CA VAL A 1067 -38.08 -5.74 38.98
C VAL A 1067 -37.57 -6.96 39.74
N VAL A 1068 -36.78 -7.79 39.05
CA VAL A 1068 -36.22 -9.04 39.55
C VAL A 1068 -34.73 -8.92 39.88
N GLY A 1069 -34.05 -7.96 39.26
CA GLY A 1069 -32.67 -7.62 39.62
C GLY A 1069 -31.90 -6.94 38.49
N GLU A 1070 -30.68 -6.53 38.81
CA GLU A 1070 -29.74 -5.87 37.91
C GLU A 1070 -28.52 -6.76 37.65
N PHE A 1071 -27.98 -6.71 36.43
CA PHE A 1071 -26.70 -7.33 36.09
C PHE A 1071 -25.89 -6.43 35.17
N MET A 1072 -24.56 -6.52 35.25
CA MET A 1072 -23.64 -5.78 34.38
C MET A 1072 -23.09 -6.70 33.31
N THR A 1073 -23.21 -6.30 32.05
CA THR A 1073 -22.65 -7.04 30.91
C THR A 1073 -21.14 -6.86 30.85
N SER A 1074 -20.38 -7.91 30.55
CA SER A 1074 -18.91 -7.85 30.47
C SER A 1074 -18.43 -7.86 29.01
N SER A 1075 -17.31 -7.19 28.70
CA SER A 1075 -16.72 -7.18 27.36
C SER A 1075 -16.06 -8.51 26.94
N ALA A 1076 -16.07 -9.53 27.81
CA ALA A 1076 -15.29 -10.76 27.66
C ALA A 1076 -16.11 -12.02 27.28
N SER A 1077 -17.41 -11.92 27.00
CA SER A 1077 -18.27 -13.11 26.93
C SER A 1077 -19.30 -13.04 25.81
N PHE A 1078 -19.00 -13.71 24.68
CA PHE A 1078 -19.91 -13.87 23.54
C PHE A 1078 -20.91 -15.04 23.69
N ASP A 1079 -20.90 -15.76 24.83
CA ASP A 1079 -21.79 -16.90 25.11
C ASP A 1079 -22.32 -16.83 26.56
N GLN A 1080 -23.12 -15.81 26.89
CA GLN A 1080 -23.76 -15.71 28.22
C GLN A 1080 -25.28 -15.74 28.08
N THR A 1081 -25.88 -16.87 28.48
CA THR A 1081 -27.34 -16.99 28.59
C THR A 1081 -27.78 -16.49 29.97
N LEU A 1082 -28.65 -15.48 29.97
CA LEU A 1082 -29.35 -14.98 31.15
C LEU A 1082 -30.56 -15.88 31.44
N TYR A 1083 -30.62 -16.41 32.66
CA TYR A 1083 -31.76 -17.20 33.16
C TYR A 1083 -32.54 -16.37 34.18
N PHE A 1084 -33.86 -16.29 34.03
CA PHE A 1084 -34.73 -15.57 34.97
C PHE A 1084 -36.01 -16.36 35.26
N ARG A 1085 -36.47 -16.34 36.52
CA ARG A 1085 -37.67 -17.05 36.99
C ARG A 1085 -38.40 -16.23 38.06
N LEU A 1086 -39.73 -16.28 38.04
CA LEU A 1086 -40.63 -15.73 39.05
C LEU A 1086 -41.47 -16.88 39.62
N ALA A 1087 -41.26 -17.20 40.90
CA ALA A 1087 -41.96 -18.25 41.64
C ALA A 1087 -43.04 -17.67 42.55
N GLY A 1088 -44.02 -18.49 42.93
CA GLY A 1088 -45.11 -18.08 43.82
C GLY A 1088 -46.32 -17.50 43.08
N ILE A 1089 -46.55 -17.92 41.83
CA ILE A 1089 -47.68 -17.45 41.01
C ILE A 1089 -48.87 -18.42 41.18
N GLU A 1090 -50.09 -17.89 41.30
CA GLU A 1090 -51.35 -18.66 41.43
C GLU A 1090 -52.27 -18.51 40.19
N SER A 1091 -53.32 -19.31 40.13
CA SER A 1091 -54.32 -19.22 39.05
C SER A 1091 -54.94 -17.81 38.98
N GLY A 1092 -55.14 -17.33 37.75
CA GLY A 1092 -55.71 -16.01 37.47
C GLY A 1092 -54.67 -14.89 37.28
N PHE A 1093 -53.38 -15.13 37.55
CA PHE A 1093 -52.32 -14.21 37.15
C PHE A 1093 -52.22 -14.12 35.63
N GLU A 1094 -52.04 -12.90 35.13
CA GLU A 1094 -51.79 -12.62 33.72
C GLU A 1094 -50.37 -12.09 33.54
N ILE A 1095 -49.68 -12.53 32.49
CA ILE A 1095 -48.28 -12.18 32.22
C ILE A 1095 -48.18 -11.67 30.78
N ARG A 1096 -47.59 -10.49 30.61
CA ARG A 1096 -47.25 -9.91 29.30
C ARG A 1096 -45.89 -10.37 28.80
N GLY A 1097 -44.92 -10.52 29.70
CA GLY A 1097 -43.56 -10.83 29.32
C GLY A 1097 -42.53 -10.38 30.35
N VAL A 1098 -41.28 -10.33 29.92
CA VAL A 1098 -40.13 -9.84 30.68
C VAL A 1098 -39.44 -8.74 29.90
N VAL A 1099 -39.17 -7.62 30.56
CA VAL A 1099 -38.42 -6.48 30.04
C VAL A 1099 -37.00 -6.54 30.60
N ILE A 1100 -36.02 -6.34 29.73
CA ILE A 1100 -34.60 -6.18 30.06
C ILE A 1100 -34.21 -4.79 29.58
N ARG A 1101 -33.93 -3.85 30.47
CA ARG A 1101 -33.65 -2.45 30.12
C ARG A 1101 -32.35 -1.95 30.74
N ALA A 1102 -31.59 -1.14 30.03
CA ALA A 1102 -30.39 -0.52 30.59
C ALA A 1102 -30.73 0.47 31.71
N VAL A 1103 -29.99 0.43 32.82
CA VAL A 1103 -30.14 1.33 33.98
C VAL A 1103 -28.98 2.31 34.03
N GLN A 1104 -29.29 3.59 34.19
CA GLN A 1104 -28.30 4.62 34.50
C GLN A 1104 -28.14 4.71 36.03
N LYS A 1105 -27.03 4.23 36.60
CA LYS A 1105 -26.63 4.67 37.94
C LYS A 1105 -26.04 6.06 37.78
N SER A 1106 -26.71 7.08 38.32
CA SER A 1106 -26.12 8.41 38.47
C SER A 1106 -24.84 8.26 39.32
N VAL A 1107 -23.68 8.47 38.71
CA VAL A 1107 -22.41 8.66 39.42
C VAL A 1107 -22.19 10.15 39.59
#